data_AF-A0A938AUK0-F1
#
_entry.id   AF-A0A938AUK0-F1
#
_cell.length_a   1.000
_cell.length_b   1.000
_cell.length_c   1.000
_cell.angle_alpha   90.00
_cell.angle_beta   90.00
_cell.angle_gamma   90.00
#
_symmetry.space_group_name_H-M   'P 1'
#
loop_
_entity.id
_entity.type
_entity.pdbx_description
1 polymer ?
#
loop_
_entity_poly.entity_id
_entity_poly.type
_entity_poly.pdbx_seq_one_letter_code
_entity_poly.pdbx_strand_id
1 'polypeptide(L)'
;ADLAGDLIVLAAGDREHPQVAVDEAAGLLQQGFIVAIKGLGGFHLACDATDEQAVRELKRRKGRPHKPLAVMFADLDQMRVHCRVSAAEAELLQSPEHPIVLLEWRELGPSGEPLAELGGVGGGPEISPEVAVRQRYLGCMLPYTPLHLLLLRAAGRPLVMTSGNLAEEPIVTSWGESGRLGSIPDAYLLHDRGIRARYDDSVALVRSGTPRLVRRSRGYAPFPLPLPDDLPPILACGAELKSTFCLTRDRHAFISQHIGDLENLETLESFHDGIDLYQDLFGVAPEVVAFDLHPEYLATKYAVERLSAADSRGERAPRGVGVQHHHAHIVSCMTENGVVEPVIGVSLDGLGYGADGHLWGGELLVCDALGFRRVAHLEYLPLPGGSLAIRTPARTAAGWLAAALGPGAVGRALAAGLELGEQEADVVLRQVETGLNAPLTSSCGRLFDCVAALAGLRGSITYEGQAAVELEMVSRPGADLYPYALDGDLDAALVGGLIGVIDRPGTVVSRADGPGGELEGGATAHEPLRVRLAPLLEAVLADAEAGRSPALIGSRLHATVAGLLLDLARRVRRASGIGVVALSGGVFQNRLLTDLSQDALEADGFRVLTHALVPANDGGLSLGQAVIAGYNQRRRRDDPCA
;
A
#
# COMPACT_ATOMS: atom_id res chain seq x y z
N ALA A 1 -11.10 -12.74 -41.78
CA ALA A 1 -10.38 -13.76 -42.56
C ALA A 1 -9.22 -12.99 -43.19
N ASP A 2 -8.06 -12.88 -42.54
CA ASP A 2 -6.98 -13.88 -42.47
C ASP A 2 -6.11 -13.55 -41.23
N LEU A 3 -5.67 -14.58 -40.51
CA LEU A 3 -5.02 -14.49 -39.19
C LEU A 3 -3.50 -14.49 -39.34
N ALA A 4 -2.88 -13.32 -39.48
CA ALA A 4 -1.45 -13.09 -39.24
C ALA A 4 -1.10 -11.58 -39.21
N GLY A 5 -0.92 -10.99 -38.03
CA GLY A 5 0.07 -9.93 -37.83
C GLY A 5 -0.33 -8.45 -37.95
N ASP A 6 -1.55 -8.08 -38.32
CA ASP A 6 -1.92 -6.66 -38.44
C ASP A 6 -2.63 -6.13 -37.17
N LEU A 7 -1.99 -5.14 -36.55
CA LEU A 7 -2.54 -4.39 -35.42
C LEU A 7 -3.82 -3.64 -35.86
N ILE A 8 -4.97 -3.96 -35.27
CA ILE A 8 -6.22 -3.26 -35.59
C ILE A 8 -6.24 -1.92 -34.86
N VAL A 9 -6.18 -0.81 -35.61
CA VAL A 9 -6.28 0.55 -35.05
C VAL A 9 -7.63 1.15 -35.44
N LEU A 10 -8.52 1.28 -34.46
CA LEU A 10 -9.83 1.89 -34.58
C LEU A 10 -9.75 3.34 -34.12
N ALA A 11 -9.79 4.28 -35.06
CA ALA A 11 -9.77 5.72 -34.77
C ALA A 11 -11.21 6.26 -34.73
N ALA A 12 -11.69 6.67 -33.56
CA ALA A 12 -12.99 7.35 -33.43
C ALA A 12 -12.99 8.77 -34.05
N GLY A 13 -11.84 9.25 -34.54
CA GLY A 13 -11.66 10.57 -35.14
C GLY A 13 -11.71 10.63 -36.67
N ASP A 14 -11.84 9.48 -37.36
CA ASP A 14 -12.01 9.49 -38.82
C ASP A 14 -13.47 9.84 -39.19
N ARG A 15 -13.62 10.88 -40.00
CA ARG A 15 -14.71 11.87 -39.91
C ARG A 15 -16.10 11.42 -40.39
N GLU A 16 -16.31 10.16 -40.76
CA GLU A 16 -17.60 9.76 -41.33
C GLU A 16 -18.50 8.96 -40.37
N HIS A 17 -17.99 8.07 -39.51
CA HIS A 17 -18.83 7.28 -38.59
C HIS A 17 -18.13 6.85 -37.28
N PRO A 18 -18.02 7.72 -36.25
CA PRO A 18 -17.35 7.41 -34.97
C PRO A 18 -17.99 6.23 -34.22
N GLN A 19 -19.28 5.96 -34.45
CA GLN A 19 -19.98 4.82 -33.86
C GLN A 19 -19.46 3.48 -34.38
N VAL A 20 -18.98 3.40 -35.63
CA VAL A 20 -18.45 2.16 -36.23
C VAL A 20 -17.22 1.67 -35.46
N ALA A 21 -16.29 2.57 -35.12
CA ALA A 21 -15.11 2.20 -34.33
C ALA A 21 -15.48 1.66 -32.95
N VAL A 22 -16.53 2.20 -32.31
CA VAL A 22 -17.02 1.72 -31.02
C VAL A 22 -17.69 0.35 -31.17
N ASP A 23 -18.53 0.17 -32.18
CA ASP A 23 -19.25 -1.09 -32.43
C ASP A 23 -18.28 -2.21 -32.82
N GLU A 24 -17.24 -1.92 -33.61
CA GLU A 24 -16.18 -2.86 -33.95
C GLU A 24 -15.35 -3.26 -32.72
N ALA A 25 -14.95 -2.28 -31.88
CA ALA A 25 -14.24 -2.56 -30.64
C ALA A 25 -15.09 -3.43 -29.69
N ALA A 26 -16.38 -3.11 -29.56
CA ALA A 26 -17.34 -3.92 -28.82
C ALA A 26 -17.41 -5.35 -29.40
N GLY A 27 -17.54 -5.50 -30.71
CA GLY A 27 -17.57 -6.80 -31.38
C GLY A 27 -16.30 -7.64 -31.15
N LEU A 28 -15.12 -7.01 -31.08
CA LEU A 28 -13.85 -7.68 -30.75
C LEU A 28 -13.83 -8.15 -29.29
N LEU A 29 -14.23 -7.30 -28.35
CA LEU A 29 -14.35 -7.67 -26.94
C LEU A 29 -15.32 -8.85 -26.74
N GLN A 30 -16.44 -8.84 -27.48
CA GLN A 30 -17.42 -9.92 -27.44
C GLN A 30 -16.89 -11.27 -27.98
N GLN A 31 -15.84 -11.22 -28.81
CA GLN A 31 -15.14 -12.38 -29.37
C GLN A 31 -13.94 -12.83 -28.50
N GLY A 32 -13.71 -12.20 -27.34
CA GLY A 32 -12.64 -12.56 -26.41
C GLY A 32 -11.29 -11.89 -26.69
N PHE A 33 -11.23 -10.91 -27.60
CA PHE A 33 -10.00 -10.15 -27.87
C PHE A 33 -9.72 -9.11 -26.78
N ILE A 34 -8.46 -8.73 -26.65
CA ILE A 34 -7.99 -7.67 -25.75
C ILE A 34 -7.87 -6.36 -26.53
N VAL A 35 -8.57 -5.32 -26.07
CA VAL A 35 -8.56 -3.99 -26.73
C VAL A 35 -7.92 -2.96 -25.81
N ALA A 36 -6.94 -2.21 -26.33
CA ALA A 36 -6.37 -1.04 -25.68
C ALA A 36 -7.21 0.21 -25.97
N ILE A 37 -7.85 0.78 -24.96
CA ILE A 37 -8.76 1.92 -25.08
C ILE A 37 -8.08 3.17 -24.55
N LYS A 38 -7.99 4.22 -25.37
CA LYS A 38 -7.45 5.52 -24.92
C LYS A 38 -8.48 6.23 -24.03
N GLY A 39 -8.20 6.32 -22.73
CA GLY A 39 -9.06 6.93 -21.71
C GLY A 39 -8.76 8.40 -21.44
N LEU A 40 -9.12 8.86 -20.22
CA LEU A 40 -8.89 10.24 -19.79
C LEU A 40 -7.45 10.48 -19.29
N GLY A 41 -6.95 9.59 -18.42
CA GLY A 41 -5.63 9.71 -17.77
C GLY A 41 -4.55 8.79 -18.35
N GLY A 42 -4.92 7.89 -19.27
CA GLY A 42 -4.05 6.94 -19.93
C GLY A 42 -4.85 5.88 -20.68
N PHE A 43 -4.17 4.88 -21.22
CA PHE A 43 -4.81 3.73 -21.88
C PHE A 43 -5.34 2.71 -20.85
N HIS A 44 -6.46 2.07 -21.14
CA HIS A 44 -6.93 0.86 -20.47
C HIS A 44 -6.72 -0.35 -21.36
N LEU A 45 -6.38 -1.50 -20.79
CA LEU A 45 -6.51 -2.80 -21.45
C LEU A 45 -7.84 -3.40 -21.02
N ALA A 46 -8.67 -3.74 -22.00
CA ALA A 46 -10.00 -4.27 -21.79
C ALA A 46 -10.20 -5.63 -22.43
N CYS A 47 -10.94 -6.49 -21.74
CA CYS A 47 -11.50 -7.73 -22.25
C CYS A 47 -12.84 -8.02 -21.55
N ASP A 48 -13.59 -8.99 -22.05
CA ASP A 48 -14.82 -9.45 -21.39
C ASP A 48 -14.52 -10.05 -20.01
N ALA A 49 -15.12 -9.51 -18.95
CA ALA A 49 -14.91 -9.98 -17.58
C ALA A 49 -15.60 -11.34 -17.29
N THR A 50 -16.50 -11.78 -18.17
CA THR A 50 -17.22 -13.05 -18.08
C THR A 50 -16.54 -14.17 -18.88
N ASP A 51 -15.57 -13.82 -19.73
CA ASP A 51 -14.77 -14.78 -20.50
C ASP A 51 -13.48 -15.14 -19.75
N GLU A 52 -13.46 -16.34 -19.17
CA GLU A 52 -12.31 -16.84 -18.44
C GLU A 52 -11.04 -16.93 -19.31
N GLN A 53 -11.15 -17.31 -20.58
CA GLN A 53 -9.98 -17.44 -21.46
C GLN A 53 -9.39 -16.08 -21.79
N ALA A 54 -10.24 -15.09 -22.08
CA ALA A 54 -9.80 -13.72 -22.34
C ALA A 54 -9.11 -13.11 -21.11
N VAL A 55 -9.63 -13.34 -19.91
CA VAL A 55 -9.04 -12.85 -18.65
C VAL A 55 -7.69 -13.53 -18.37
N ARG A 56 -7.60 -14.86 -18.51
CA ARG A 56 -6.34 -15.60 -18.35
C ARG A 56 -5.29 -15.12 -19.35
N GLU A 57 -5.68 -14.89 -20.60
CA GLU A 57 -4.77 -14.43 -21.65
C GLU A 57 -4.28 -13.00 -21.37
N LEU A 58 -5.16 -12.08 -20.95
CA LEU A 58 -4.77 -10.74 -20.53
C LEU A 58 -3.74 -10.79 -19.39
N LYS A 59 -4.00 -11.61 -18.35
CA LYS A 59 -3.08 -11.79 -17.22
C LYS A 59 -1.74 -12.37 -17.65
N ARG A 60 -1.76 -13.36 -18.55
CA ARG A 60 -0.55 -13.99 -19.10
C ARG A 60 0.29 -12.98 -19.87
N ARG A 61 -0.31 -12.24 -20.81
CA ARG A 61 0.40 -11.23 -21.62
C ARG A 61 0.93 -10.07 -20.79
N LYS A 62 0.21 -9.67 -19.74
CA LYS A 62 0.61 -8.59 -18.82
C LYS A 62 1.62 -9.03 -17.74
N GLY A 63 1.89 -10.34 -17.61
CA GLY A 63 2.75 -10.87 -16.55
C GLY A 63 2.17 -10.73 -15.14
N ARG A 64 0.84 -10.74 -15.00
CA ARG A 64 0.11 -10.44 -13.75
C ARG A 64 -0.88 -11.57 -13.39
N PRO A 65 -0.40 -12.75 -12.95
CA PRO A 65 -1.24 -13.93 -12.77
C PRO A 65 -2.30 -13.78 -11.67
N HIS A 66 -1.95 -13.16 -10.52
CA HIS A 66 -2.85 -13.16 -9.35
C HIS A 66 -3.42 -11.78 -8.98
N LYS A 67 -2.69 -10.68 -9.23
CA LYS A 67 -3.09 -9.34 -8.78
C LYS A 67 -4.45 -8.95 -9.43
N PRO A 68 -5.50 -8.65 -8.64
CA PRO A 68 -6.88 -8.51 -9.15
C PRO A 68 -7.04 -7.46 -10.24
N LEU A 69 -7.99 -7.66 -11.13
CA LEU A 69 -8.33 -6.72 -12.21
C LEU A 69 -9.62 -5.97 -11.87
N ALA A 70 -9.68 -4.68 -12.19
CA ALA A 70 -10.89 -3.89 -12.02
C ALA A 70 -11.88 -4.18 -13.15
N VAL A 71 -13.18 -4.12 -12.85
CA VAL A 71 -14.27 -4.37 -13.78
C VAL A 71 -15.17 -3.15 -13.85
N MET A 72 -15.43 -2.69 -15.07
CA MET A 72 -16.38 -1.64 -15.37
C MET A 72 -17.74 -2.24 -15.70
N PHE A 73 -18.77 -1.75 -15.03
CA PHE A 73 -20.18 -2.13 -15.21
C PHE A 73 -20.96 -0.98 -15.84
N ALA A 74 -21.93 -1.27 -16.70
CA ALA A 74 -22.68 -0.24 -17.41
C ALA A 74 -23.43 0.72 -16.46
N ASP A 75 -23.97 0.17 -15.37
CA ASP A 75 -24.70 0.88 -14.32
C ASP A 75 -24.68 0.10 -12.99
N LEU A 76 -25.29 0.68 -11.96
CA LEU A 76 -25.40 0.06 -10.64
C LEU A 76 -26.28 -1.18 -10.63
N ASP A 77 -27.26 -1.29 -11.53
CA ASP A 77 -28.18 -2.42 -11.54
C ASP A 77 -27.47 -3.66 -12.07
N GLN A 78 -26.68 -3.53 -13.13
CA GLN A 78 -25.78 -4.59 -13.59
C GLN A 78 -24.77 -4.97 -12.49
N MET A 79 -24.20 -4.00 -11.77
CA MET A 79 -23.24 -4.27 -10.70
C MET A 79 -23.85 -5.05 -9.53
N ARG A 80 -25.10 -4.75 -9.15
CA ARG A 80 -25.83 -5.44 -8.07
C ARG A 80 -26.16 -6.89 -8.38
N VAL A 81 -26.14 -7.29 -9.66
CA VAL A 81 -26.26 -8.72 -10.05
C VAL A 81 -25.05 -9.53 -9.60
N HIS A 82 -23.91 -8.90 -9.36
CA HIS A 82 -22.67 -9.59 -8.99
C HIS A 82 -22.27 -9.29 -7.55
N CYS A 83 -22.30 -8.02 -7.14
CA CYS A 83 -21.75 -7.57 -5.86
C CYS A 83 -22.84 -7.10 -4.89
N ARG A 84 -22.54 -7.18 -3.59
CA ARG A 84 -23.28 -6.44 -2.57
C ARG A 84 -22.87 -4.97 -2.65
N VAL A 85 -23.85 -4.08 -2.79
CA VAL A 85 -23.62 -2.63 -2.88
C VAL A 85 -24.44 -1.91 -1.81
N SER A 86 -23.77 -1.33 -0.82
CA SER A 86 -24.38 -0.46 0.19
C SER A 86 -24.71 0.93 -0.37
N ALA A 87 -25.49 1.72 0.37
CA ALA A 87 -25.85 3.09 -0.03
C ALA A 87 -24.61 3.99 -0.18
N ALA A 88 -23.67 3.93 0.77
CA ALA A 88 -22.44 4.72 0.72
C ALA A 88 -21.50 4.27 -0.42
N GLU A 89 -21.45 2.98 -0.75
CA GLU A 89 -20.70 2.48 -1.91
C GLU A 89 -21.34 2.94 -3.23
N ALA A 90 -22.66 2.92 -3.33
CA ALA A 90 -23.38 3.43 -4.50
C ALA A 90 -23.14 4.94 -4.70
N GLU A 91 -23.21 5.72 -3.62
CA GLU A 91 -22.91 7.16 -3.64
C GLU A 91 -21.47 7.42 -4.12
N LEU A 92 -20.49 6.67 -3.61
CA LEU A 92 -19.10 6.80 -4.01
C LEU A 92 -18.87 6.41 -5.48
N LEU A 93 -19.52 5.36 -5.98
CA LEU A 93 -19.42 4.94 -7.39
C LEU A 93 -19.98 5.98 -8.36
N GLN A 94 -21.04 6.69 -7.93
CA GLN A 94 -21.71 7.74 -8.69
C GLN A 94 -21.14 9.14 -8.43
N SER A 95 -20.12 9.24 -7.58
CA SER A 95 -19.48 10.52 -7.29
C SER A 95 -18.77 11.07 -8.54
N PRO A 96 -18.54 12.40 -8.64
CA PRO A 96 -17.83 12.99 -9.77
C PRO A 96 -16.43 12.38 -10.01
N GLU A 97 -15.81 11.85 -8.96
CA GLU A 97 -14.51 11.22 -8.99
C GLU A 97 -14.54 9.83 -9.66
N HIS A 98 -15.68 9.14 -9.69
CA HIS A 98 -15.87 7.79 -10.26
C HIS A 98 -14.70 6.82 -9.96
N PRO A 99 -14.32 6.59 -8.69
CA PRO A 99 -13.22 5.68 -8.35
C PRO A 99 -13.58 4.22 -8.66
N ILE A 100 -12.55 3.36 -8.68
CA ILE A 100 -12.75 1.92 -8.48
C ILE A 100 -13.09 1.71 -7.00
N VAL A 101 -14.20 1.04 -6.71
CA VAL A 101 -14.66 0.73 -5.36
C VAL A 101 -14.55 -0.78 -5.11
N LEU A 102 -13.93 -1.17 -3.99
CA LEU A 102 -13.80 -2.57 -3.59
C LEU A 102 -15.10 -3.06 -2.92
N LEU A 103 -15.90 -3.82 -3.68
CA LEU A 103 -17.20 -4.32 -3.26
C LEU A 103 -17.15 -5.78 -2.87
N GLU A 104 -17.95 -6.17 -1.87
CA GLU A 104 -18.06 -7.56 -1.47
C GLU A 104 -18.76 -8.36 -2.58
N TRP A 105 -18.08 -9.37 -3.11
CA TRP A 105 -18.51 -10.10 -4.31
C TRP A 105 -18.85 -11.56 -4.02
N ARG A 106 -18.12 -12.24 -3.13
CA ARG A 106 -18.26 -13.69 -2.90
C ARG A 106 -18.71 -14.01 -1.48
N GLU A 107 -19.62 -14.97 -1.34
CA GLU A 107 -19.92 -15.59 -0.05
C GLU A 107 -18.78 -16.53 0.36
N LEU A 108 -18.48 -16.59 1.66
CA LEU A 108 -17.51 -17.54 2.21
C LEU A 108 -18.22 -18.73 2.85
N GLY A 109 -17.82 -19.93 2.45
CA GLY A 109 -18.18 -21.16 3.13
C GLY A 109 -17.46 -21.33 4.47
N PRO A 110 -17.83 -22.33 5.28
CA PRO A 110 -17.36 -22.48 6.66
C PRO A 110 -15.84 -22.56 6.83
N SER A 111 -15.11 -23.02 5.81
CA SER A 111 -13.65 -23.16 5.84
C SER A 111 -12.91 -22.00 5.15
N GLY A 112 -13.64 -20.95 4.75
CA GLY A 112 -13.11 -19.79 4.03
C GLY A 112 -13.05 -19.96 2.51
N GLU A 113 -13.62 -21.03 1.97
CA GLU A 113 -13.74 -21.25 0.53
C GLU A 113 -14.76 -20.27 -0.09
N PRO A 114 -14.47 -19.67 -1.27
CA PRO A 114 -15.45 -18.86 -1.97
C PRO A 114 -16.57 -19.75 -2.53
N LEU A 115 -17.83 -19.34 -2.33
CA LEU A 115 -19.02 -20.03 -2.84
C LEU A 115 -19.59 -19.27 -4.06
N ALA A 116 -20.80 -18.74 -3.94
CA ALA A 116 -21.49 -18.02 -5.01
C ALA A 116 -21.19 -16.51 -4.98
N GLU A 117 -21.50 -15.84 -6.09
CA GLU A 117 -21.58 -14.38 -6.12
C GLU A 117 -22.73 -13.89 -5.23
N LEU A 118 -22.51 -12.83 -4.45
CA LEU A 118 -23.50 -12.30 -3.50
C LEU A 118 -24.67 -11.58 -4.18
N GLY A 119 -24.47 -11.08 -5.40
CA GLY A 119 -25.48 -10.33 -6.15
C GLY A 119 -26.45 -11.17 -6.98
N GLY A 120 -26.31 -12.51 -7.01
CA GLY A 120 -26.86 -13.43 -8.03
C GLY A 120 -28.39 -13.51 -8.22
N VAL A 121 -29.15 -12.55 -7.70
CA VAL A 121 -30.59 -12.38 -7.95
C VAL A 121 -30.77 -11.68 -9.31
N GLY A 122 -30.47 -12.34 -10.45
CA GLY A 122 -30.58 -11.66 -11.75
C GLY A 122 -30.33 -12.42 -13.06
N GLY A 123 -29.76 -13.63 -13.06
CA GLY A 123 -29.67 -14.45 -14.28
C GLY A 123 -28.74 -13.95 -15.41
N GLY A 124 -27.61 -13.32 -15.07
CA GLY A 124 -26.53 -12.98 -16.01
C GLY A 124 -25.36 -13.98 -15.98
N PRO A 125 -24.43 -13.94 -16.97
CA PRO A 125 -23.19 -14.71 -16.91
C PRO A 125 -22.31 -14.24 -15.74
N GLU A 126 -21.80 -15.16 -14.93
CA GLU A 126 -20.93 -14.85 -13.80
C GLU A 126 -19.63 -14.17 -14.24
N ILE A 127 -19.10 -13.30 -13.38
CA ILE A 127 -17.76 -12.76 -13.58
C ILE A 127 -16.76 -13.89 -13.38
N SER A 128 -15.78 -14.00 -14.28
CA SER A 128 -14.78 -15.05 -14.19
C SER A 128 -14.01 -14.95 -12.86
N PRO A 129 -13.85 -16.06 -12.10
CA PRO A 129 -12.99 -16.10 -10.91
C PRO A 129 -11.55 -15.67 -11.18
N GLU A 130 -11.10 -15.78 -12.43
CA GLU A 130 -9.77 -15.33 -12.85
C GLU A 130 -9.61 -13.80 -12.80
N VAL A 131 -10.70 -13.02 -12.73
CA VAL A 131 -10.60 -11.56 -12.54
C VAL A 131 -9.96 -11.22 -11.19
N ALA A 132 -10.37 -11.93 -10.13
CA ALA A 132 -9.95 -11.68 -8.75
C ALA A 132 -9.75 -13.03 -8.00
N VAL A 133 -8.64 -13.71 -8.31
CA VAL A 133 -8.31 -15.03 -7.76
C VAL A 133 -8.18 -14.97 -6.24
N ARG A 134 -8.95 -15.83 -5.55
CA ARG A 134 -9.00 -15.93 -4.08
C ARG A 134 -9.33 -14.61 -3.38
N GLN A 135 -10.13 -13.75 -4.01
CA GLN A 135 -10.59 -12.50 -3.41
C GLN A 135 -12.06 -12.57 -3.02
N ARG A 136 -12.39 -12.03 -1.84
CA ARG A 136 -13.76 -11.78 -1.41
C ARG A 136 -14.32 -10.49 -2.01
N TYR A 137 -13.44 -9.55 -2.34
CA TYR A 137 -13.80 -8.23 -2.87
C TYR A 137 -13.42 -8.11 -4.36
N LEU A 138 -14.28 -7.45 -5.13
CA LEU A 138 -14.05 -7.12 -6.53
C LEU A 138 -13.86 -5.60 -6.68
N GLY A 139 -12.87 -5.20 -7.49
CA GLY A 139 -12.71 -3.80 -7.86
C GLY A 139 -13.71 -3.41 -8.93
N CYS A 140 -14.73 -2.64 -8.58
CA CYS A 140 -15.84 -2.28 -9.46
C CYS A 140 -15.80 -0.79 -9.79
N MET A 141 -16.11 -0.42 -11.02
CA MET A 141 -16.19 0.99 -11.43
C MET A 141 -17.35 1.24 -12.41
N LEU A 142 -17.78 2.50 -12.49
CA LEU A 142 -18.77 2.95 -13.48
C LEU A 142 -18.09 3.71 -14.63
N PRO A 143 -18.73 3.76 -15.82
CA PRO A 143 -18.31 4.59 -16.93
C PRO A 143 -18.22 6.06 -16.54
N TYR A 144 -17.03 6.62 -16.69
CA TYR A 144 -16.76 8.03 -16.37
C TYR A 144 -16.42 8.90 -17.59
N THR A 145 -16.49 8.33 -18.81
CA THR A 145 -16.37 9.09 -20.05
C THR A 145 -17.48 8.71 -21.03
N PRO A 146 -17.85 9.60 -21.97
CA PRO A 146 -18.80 9.24 -23.03
C PRO A 146 -18.39 8.02 -23.85
N LEU A 147 -17.08 7.83 -24.09
CA LEU A 147 -16.56 6.67 -24.80
C LEU A 147 -16.86 5.37 -24.05
N HIS A 148 -16.66 5.35 -22.72
CA HIS A 148 -16.98 4.20 -21.88
C HIS A 148 -18.48 3.87 -21.92
N LEU A 149 -19.35 4.89 -21.85
CA LEU A 149 -20.80 4.70 -21.91
C LEU A 149 -21.24 4.05 -23.23
N LEU A 150 -20.71 4.55 -24.36
CA LEU A 150 -21.02 4.00 -25.68
C LEU A 150 -20.50 2.57 -25.84
N LEU A 151 -19.26 2.31 -25.40
CA LEU A 151 -18.63 0.99 -25.49
C LEU A 151 -19.35 -0.06 -24.65
N LEU A 152 -19.67 0.24 -23.39
CA LEU A 152 -20.38 -0.69 -22.49
C LEU A 152 -21.78 -0.99 -23.01
N ARG A 153 -22.47 0.01 -23.57
CA ARG A 153 -23.77 -0.18 -24.21
C ARG A 153 -23.70 -1.08 -25.43
N ALA A 154 -22.68 -0.92 -26.28
CA ALA A 154 -22.48 -1.73 -27.48
C ALA A 154 -22.01 -3.16 -27.14
N ALA A 155 -21.11 -3.31 -26.17
CA ALA A 155 -20.58 -4.60 -25.73
C ALA A 155 -21.63 -5.44 -24.98
N GLY A 156 -22.52 -4.78 -24.22
CA GLY A 156 -23.63 -5.42 -23.51
C GLY A 156 -23.20 -6.34 -22.36
N ARG A 157 -22.00 -6.15 -21.82
CA ARG A 157 -21.38 -7.00 -20.79
C ARG A 157 -20.37 -6.23 -19.95
N PRO A 158 -20.09 -6.66 -18.70
CA PRO A 158 -19.06 -6.04 -17.88
C PRO A 158 -17.68 -6.30 -18.48
N LEU A 159 -16.81 -5.28 -18.44
CA LEU A 159 -15.48 -5.35 -19.04
C LEU A 159 -14.40 -5.19 -17.98
N VAL A 160 -13.34 -6.00 -18.06
CA VAL A 160 -12.10 -5.69 -17.35
C VAL A 160 -11.59 -4.34 -17.86
N MET A 161 -11.15 -3.46 -16.94
CA MET A 161 -10.53 -2.18 -17.26
C MET A 161 -9.28 -2.01 -16.39
N THR A 162 -8.15 -2.53 -16.85
CA THR A 162 -6.86 -2.40 -16.16
C THR A 162 -5.97 -1.37 -16.83
N SER A 163 -5.01 -0.80 -16.11
CA SER A 163 -4.06 0.18 -16.65
C SER A 163 -3.33 -0.39 -17.88
N GLY A 164 -3.16 0.43 -18.91
CA GLY A 164 -2.40 0.12 -20.12
C GLY A 164 -0.91 0.32 -19.88
N ASN A 165 -0.27 -0.69 -19.34
CA ASN A 165 1.17 -0.75 -19.05
C ASN A 165 1.62 -2.22 -18.95
N LEU A 166 2.92 -2.45 -19.15
CA LEU A 166 3.58 -3.65 -18.62
C LEU A 166 3.66 -3.54 -17.09
N ALA A 167 3.82 -4.67 -16.39
CA ALA A 167 3.75 -4.72 -14.94
C ALA A 167 4.70 -3.70 -14.27
N GLU A 168 4.15 -2.88 -13.37
CA GLU A 168 4.85 -1.84 -12.57
C GLU A 168 5.50 -0.69 -13.37
N GLU A 169 5.22 -0.55 -14.66
CA GLU A 169 5.54 0.65 -15.45
C GLU A 169 4.45 1.74 -15.36
N PRO A 170 4.72 3.02 -15.67
CA PRO A 170 3.68 4.03 -15.76
C PRO A 170 2.68 3.75 -16.88
N ILE A 171 1.41 4.14 -16.66
CA ILE A 171 0.34 4.02 -17.67
C ILE A 171 0.71 4.78 -18.95
N VAL A 172 0.55 4.14 -20.11
CA VAL A 172 0.79 4.74 -21.42
C VAL A 172 -0.26 5.84 -21.66
N THR A 173 0.15 6.98 -22.25
CA THR A 173 -0.75 8.13 -22.48
C THR A 173 -0.80 8.61 -23.93
N SER A 174 0.17 8.21 -24.76
CA SER A 174 0.30 8.66 -26.14
C SER A 174 0.45 7.49 -27.12
N TRP A 175 0.10 7.74 -28.38
CA TRP A 175 0.32 6.76 -29.45
C TRP A 175 1.81 6.49 -29.69
N GLY A 176 2.68 7.48 -29.50
CA GLY A 176 4.13 7.29 -29.62
C GLY A 176 4.71 6.33 -28.58
N GLU A 177 4.02 6.15 -27.46
CA GLU A 177 4.38 5.21 -26.40
C GLU A 177 3.68 3.85 -26.51
N SER A 178 2.78 3.65 -27.49
CA SER A 178 1.97 2.42 -27.59
C SER A 178 2.80 1.15 -27.74
N GLY A 179 4.01 1.24 -28.29
CA GLY A 179 4.97 0.14 -28.37
C GLY A 179 5.33 -0.48 -27.01
N ARG A 180 5.18 0.28 -25.91
CA ARG A 180 5.38 -0.22 -24.53
C ARG A 180 4.30 -1.21 -24.09
N LEU A 181 3.14 -1.22 -24.74
CA LEU A 181 2.12 -2.25 -24.50
C LEU A 181 2.47 -3.58 -25.17
N GLY A 182 3.55 -3.62 -25.97
CA GLY A 182 4.05 -4.80 -26.63
C GLY A 182 2.95 -5.51 -27.43
N SER A 183 2.86 -6.83 -27.27
CA SER A 183 1.85 -7.69 -27.88
C SER A 183 0.63 -7.94 -26.98
N ILE A 184 0.41 -7.11 -25.94
CA ILE A 184 -0.72 -7.32 -25.04
C ILE A 184 -2.06 -7.12 -25.77
N PRO A 185 -2.37 -5.94 -26.33
CA PRO A 185 -3.64 -5.74 -27.03
C PRO A 185 -3.64 -6.35 -28.43
N ASP A 186 -4.78 -6.90 -28.83
CA ASP A 186 -5.08 -7.32 -30.20
C ASP A 186 -5.55 -6.13 -31.06
N ALA A 187 -6.15 -5.11 -30.44
CA ALA A 187 -6.65 -3.91 -31.10
C ALA A 187 -6.52 -2.64 -30.24
N TYR A 188 -6.64 -1.48 -30.87
CA TYR A 188 -6.60 -0.17 -30.24
C TYR A 188 -7.84 0.65 -30.57
N LEU A 189 -8.49 1.25 -29.57
CA LEU A 189 -9.57 2.23 -29.72
C LEU A 189 -9.06 3.62 -29.30
N LEU A 190 -8.92 4.52 -30.28
CA LEU A 190 -8.21 5.79 -30.12
C LEU A 190 -9.08 7.02 -30.39
N HIS A 191 -8.62 8.17 -29.88
CA HIS A 191 -9.09 9.51 -30.23
C HIS A 191 -7.93 10.50 -30.32
N ASP A 192 -8.17 11.66 -30.94
CA ASP A 192 -7.17 12.70 -31.23
C ASP A 192 -6.86 13.64 -30.06
N ARG A 193 -7.73 13.73 -29.04
CA ARG A 193 -7.42 14.48 -27.80
C ARG A 193 -6.16 13.93 -27.12
N GLY A 194 -5.14 14.77 -26.93
CA GLY A 194 -3.92 14.43 -26.19
C GLY A 194 -4.16 14.26 -24.68
N ILE A 195 -3.31 13.48 -24.02
CA ILE A 195 -3.31 13.30 -22.55
C ILE A 195 -2.02 13.95 -22.04
N ARG A 196 -2.14 15.08 -21.34
CA ARG A 196 -0.97 15.88 -20.89
C ARG A 196 -0.28 15.29 -19.65
N ALA A 197 -1.06 14.68 -18.76
CA ALA A 197 -0.59 14.17 -17.48
C ALA A 197 -1.19 12.78 -17.24
N ARG A 198 -0.37 11.88 -16.68
CA ARG A 198 -0.74 10.50 -16.40
C ARG A 198 -1.56 10.47 -15.12
N TYR A 199 -2.71 9.81 -15.15
CA TYR A 199 -3.53 9.58 -13.96
C TYR A 199 -4.11 8.17 -14.02
N ASP A 200 -3.62 7.29 -13.14
CA ASP A 200 -4.28 6.02 -12.86
C ASP A 200 -5.66 6.24 -12.25
N ASP A 201 -6.53 5.23 -12.35
CA ASP A 201 -7.80 5.23 -11.63
C ASP A 201 -7.55 5.16 -10.11
N SER A 202 -8.24 6.03 -9.37
CA SER A 202 -8.27 5.97 -7.91
C SER A 202 -8.97 4.69 -7.45
N VAL A 203 -8.52 4.14 -6.32
CA VAL A 203 -9.11 2.94 -5.71
C VAL A 203 -9.53 3.28 -4.30
N ALA A 204 -10.76 2.92 -3.95
CA ALA A 204 -11.36 3.20 -2.67
C ALA A 204 -12.14 2.00 -2.13
N LEU A 205 -12.41 2.03 -0.83
CA LEU A 205 -13.36 1.16 -0.17
C LEU A 205 -14.23 1.99 0.77
N VAL A 206 -15.37 1.45 1.20
CA VAL A 206 -16.20 2.08 2.23
C VAL A 206 -16.09 1.29 3.53
N ARG A 207 -15.79 1.99 4.62
CA ARG A 207 -15.71 1.42 5.98
C ARG A 207 -16.55 2.25 6.93
N SER A 208 -17.47 1.60 7.64
CA SER A 208 -18.43 2.28 8.54
C SER A 208 -19.13 3.47 7.89
N GLY A 209 -19.55 3.30 6.62
CA GLY A 209 -20.22 4.34 5.82
C GLY A 209 -19.32 5.46 5.28
N THR A 210 -18.01 5.45 5.56
CA THR A 210 -17.07 6.48 5.11
C THR A 210 -16.13 5.94 4.03
N PRO A 211 -15.92 6.64 2.90
CA PRO A 211 -14.91 6.31 1.91
C PRO A 211 -13.48 6.34 2.48
N ARG A 212 -12.66 5.39 2.05
CA ARG A 212 -11.24 5.23 2.41
C ARG A 212 -10.45 4.95 1.14
N LEU A 213 -9.49 5.81 0.81
CA LEU A 213 -8.65 5.63 -0.37
C LEU A 213 -7.55 4.60 -0.12
N VAL A 214 -7.47 3.65 -1.04
CA VAL A 214 -6.37 2.69 -1.19
C VAL A 214 -5.32 3.28 -2.13
N ARG A 215 -5.77 4.05 -3.13
CA ARG A 215 -4.96 4.77 -4.10
C ARG A 215 -5.60 6.11 -4.42
N ARG A 216 -4.86 7.20 -4.18
CA ARG A 216 -5.24 8.58 -4.55
C ARG A 216 -4.66 8.94 -5.91
N SER A 217 -5.51 9.14 -6.92
CA SER A 217 -5.10 9.50 -8.28
C SER A 217 -6.22 10.26 -9.00
N ARG A 218 -6.76 9.77 -10.13
CA ARG A 218 -7.83 10.43 -10.91
C ARG A 218 -9.02 10.82 -10.03
N GLY A 219 -9.52 12.04 -10.21
CA GLY A 219 -10.65 12.59 -9.46
C GLY A 219 -10.25 13.27 -8.14
N TYR A 220 -9.11 12.88 -7.55
CA TYR A 220 -8.65 13.42 -6.27
C TYR A 220 -7.40 14.30 -6.41
N ALA A 221 -6.39 13.83 -7.13
CA ALA A 221 -5.25 14.66 -7.51
C ALA A 221 -5.62 15.54 -8.73
N PRO A 222 -5.21 16.82 -8.78
CA PRO A 222 -4.26 17.48 -7.89
C PRO A 222 -4.92 18.36 -6.81
N PHE A 223 -6.16 18.06 -6.38
CA PHE A 223 -6.83 18.88 -5.37
C PHE A 223 -6.07 18.81 -4.03
N PRO A 224 -5.86 19.96 -3.36
CA PRO A 224 -5.08 20.00 -2.14
C PRO A 224 -5.84 19.46 -0.94
N LEU A 225 -5.08 19.07 0.08
CA LEU A 225 -5.57 18.88 1.43
C LEU A 225 -5.30 20.13 2.28
N PRO A 226 -6.25 20.55 3.13
CA PRO A 226 -6.03 21.66 4.04
C PRO A 226 -5.01 21.26 5.12
N LEU A 227 -4.13 22.18 5.47
CA LEU A 227 -3.16 22.05 6.55
C LEU A 227 -3.65 22.80 7.80
N PRO A 228 -3.31 22.31 9.01
CA PRO A 228 -3.62 23.01 10.26
C PRO A 228 -2.87 24.34 10.39
N ASP A 229 -1.76 24.50 9.67
CA ASP A 229 -0.82 25.61 9.74
C ASP A 229 -0.28 26.00 8.35
N ASP A 230 0.22 27.24 8.20
CA ASP A 230 0.92 27.68 6.99
C ASP A 230 2.30 27.01 6.81
N LEU A 231 2.36 26.09 5.86
CA LEU A 231 3.55 25.48 5.25
C LEU A 231 4.58 26.47 4.67
N PRO A 232 5.91 26.51 4.97
CA PRO A 232 6.82 27.02 3.95
C PRO A 232 6.73 26.16 2.68
N PRO A 233 7.12 26.67 1.49
CA PRO A 233 7.16 25.87 0.28
C PRO A 233 8.08 24.64 0.45
N ILE A 234 7.50 23.44 0.50
CA ILE A 234 8.22 22.18 0.69
C ILE A 234 7.92 21.25 -0.48
N LEU A 235 8.94 20.52 -0.95
CA LEU A 235 8.80 19.31 -1.74
C LEU A 235 9.10 18.10 -0.86
N ALA A 236 8.13 17.22 -0.66
CA ALA A 236 8.34 15.93 -0.03
C ALA A 236 8.34 14.83 -1.10
N CYS A 237 9.43 14.07 -1.19
CA CYS A 237 9.66 13.10 -2.27
C CYS A 237 8.90 11.78 -2.09
N GLY A 238 8.37 11.50 -0.90
CA GLY A 238 7.63 10.27 -0.62
C GLY A 238 8.51 9.05 -0.43
N ALA A 239 7.94 7.89 -0.75
CA ALA A 239 8.55 6.56 -0.65
C ALA A 239 8.97 6.01 -2.01
N GLU A 240 9.59 4.83 -2.02
CA GLU A 240 9.90 4.06 -3.23
C GLU A 240 8.68 3.31 -3.77
N LEU A 241 7.93 2.63 -2.89
CA LEU A 241 6.74 1.88 -3.28
C LEU A 241 5.50 2.78 -3.29
N LYS A 242 4.57 2.51 -4.22
CA LYS A 242 3.30 3.21 -4.39
C LYS A 242 3.44 4.74 -4.36
N SER A 243 4.54 5.23 -4.91
CA SER A 243 5.08 6.56 -4.68
C SER A 243 4.11 7.69 -5.04
N THR A 244 4.16 8.73 -4.21
CA THR A 244 3.59 10.05 -4.44
C THR A 244 4.58 11.09 -3.93
N PHE A 245 4.62 12.28 -4.52
CA PHE A 245 5.30 13.43 -3.93
C PHE A 245 4.25 14.43 -3.42
N CYS A 246 4.67 15.36 -2.56
CA CYS A 246 3.79 16.40 -2.03
C CYS A 246 4.46 17.76 -2.11
N LEU A 247 3.75 18.75 -2.64
CA LEU A 247 4.13 20.16 -2.56
C LEU A 247 3.29 20.87 -1.52
N THR A 248 3.85 21.83 -0.80
CA THR A 248 3.09 22.70 0.09
C THR A 248 3.13 24.15 -0.36
N ARG A 249 2.03 24.86 -0.16
CA ARG A 249 1.92 26.31 -0.33
C ARG A 249 0.83 26.83 0.59
N ASP A 250 1.16 27.83 1.40
CA ASP A 250 0.25 28.38 2.40
C ASP A 250 -0.32 27.25 3.29
N ARG A 251 -1.65 27.20 3.47
CA ARG A 251 -2.37 26.15 4.22
C ARG A 251 -2.76 24.94 3.38
N HIS A 252 -2.03 24.62 2.31
CA HIS A 252 -2.40 23.54 1.40
C HIS A 252 -1.24 22.58 1.13
N ALA A 253 -1.57 21.29 1.11
CA ALA A 253 -0.69 20.21 0.65
C ALA A 253 -1.24 19.59 -0.65
N PHE A 254 -0.47 19.68 -1.72
CA PHE A 254 -0.76 19.14 -3.04
C PHE A 254 -0.04 17.80 -3.21
N ILE A 255 -0.72 16.72 -2.82
CA ILE A 255 -0.23 15.36 -3.04
C ILE A 255 -0.43 15.01 -4.51
N SER A 256 0.59 14.46 -5.15
CA SER A 256 0.55 14.01 -6.52
C SER A 256 -0.46 12.87 -6.72
N GLN A 257 -0.76 12.57 -7.98
CA GLN A 257 -1.31 11.27 -8.34
C GLN A 257 -0.37 10.14 -7.92
N HIS A 258 -0.91 8.93 -7.83
CA HIS A 258 -0.11 7.70 -7.75
C HIS A 258 0.82 7.59 -8.95
N ILE A 259 2.12 7.42 -8.68
CA ILE A 259 3.15 7.32 -9.72
C ILE A 259 3.49 5.84 -9.99
N GLY A 260 3.41 5.00 -8.95
CA GLY A 260 3.77 3.58 -9.01
C GLY A 260 5.01 3.28 -8.17
N ASP A 261 5.62 2.13 -8.40
CA ASP A 261 6.83 1.72 -7.70
C ASP A 261 8.07 2.26 -8.44
N LEU A 262 8.92 3.02 -7.74
CA LEU A 262 10.13 3.65 -8.30
C LEU A 262 11.26 2.61 -8.47
N GLU A 263 11.05 1.61 -9.33
CA GLU A 263 12.00 0.51 -9.57
C GLU A 263 12.67 0.56 -10.96
N ASN A 264 12.17 1.40 -11.87
CA ASN A 264 12.64 1.51 -13.24
C ASN A 264 12.77 2.97 -13.70
N LEU A 265 13.45 3.17 -14.83
CA LEU A 265 13.75 4.51 -15.37
C LEU A 265 12.45 5.23 -15.77
N GLU A 266 11.50 4.51 -16.35
CA GLU A 266 10.24 5.07 -16.84
C GLU A 266 9.41 5.67 -15.69
N THR A 267 9.31 4.97 -14.55
CA THR A 267 8.64 5.48 -13.36
C THR A 267 9.40 6.66 -12.74
N LEU A 268 10.74 6.62 -12.75
CA LEU A 268 11.56 7.73 -12.26
C LEU A 268 11.41 9.00 -13.13
N GLU A 269 11.40 8.86 -14.45
CA GLU A 269 11.13 9.97 -15.38
C GLU A 269 9.72 10.55 -15.14
N SER A 270 8.71 9.68 -14.99
CA SER A 270 7.35 10.12 -14.66
C SER A 270 7.27 10.83 -13.31
N PHE A 271 8.12 10.47 -12.34
CA PHE A 271 8.23 11.16 -11.06
C PHE A 271 8.81 12.56 -11.21
N HIS A 272 9.91 12.71 -11.97
CA HIS A 272 10.54 14.01 -12.26
C HIS A 272 9.58 14.94 -13.00
N ASP A 273 8.99 14.46 -14.10
CA ASP A 273 8.02 15.23 -14.91
C ASP A 273 6.82 15.67 -14.09
N GLY A 274 6.36 14.81 -13.17
CA GLY A 274 5.27 15.12 -12.25
C GLY A 274 5.62 16.28 -11.31
N ILE A 275 6.81 16.25 -10.71
CA ILE A 275 7.28 17.30 -9.80
C ILE A 275 7.37 18.63 -10.54
N ASP A 276 7.98 18.65 -11.73
CA ASP A 276 8.11 19.87 -12.54
C ASP A 276 6.74 20.42 -12.94
N LEU A 277 5.83 19.56 -13.39
CA LEU A 277 4.46 19.95 -13.71
C LEU A 277 3.73 20.58 -12.50
N TYR A 278 3.86 19.99 -11.30
CA TYR A 278 3.17 20.49 -10.11
C TYR A 278 3.78 21.80 -9.61
N GLN A 279 5.11 21.96 -9.68
CA GLN A 279 5.78 23.22 -9.35
C GLN A 279 5.32 24.35 -10.25
N ASP A 280 5.22 24.10 -11.56
CA ASP A 280 4.72 25.07 -12.53
C ASP A 280 3.24 25.38 -12.31
N LEU A 281 2.40 24.35 -12.15
CA LEU A 281 0.95 24.48 -11.98
C LEU A 281 0.60 25.29 -10.72
N PHE A 282 1.33 25.07 -9.63
CA PHE A 282 1.07 25.72 -8.35
C PHE A 282 2.04 26.85 -8.03
N GLY A 283 2.93 27.24 -8.95
CA GLY A 283 3.93 28.29 -8.74
C GLY A 283 4.74 28.08 -7.44
N VAL A 284 5.15 26.85 -7.16
CA VAL A 284 5.88 26.47 -5.95
C VAL A 284 7.35 26.33 -6.28
N ALA A 285 8.18 27.15 -5.63
CA ALA A 285 9.63 26.98 -5.59
C ALA A 285 10.00 26.44 -4.20
N PRO A 286 10.34 25.14 -4.06
CA PRO A 286 10.61 24.55 -2.75
C PRO A 286 11.78 25.22 -2.03
N GLU A 287 11.56 25.65 -0.79
CA GLU A 287 12.60 26.09 0.16
C GLU A 287 13.19 24.91 0.94
N VAL A 288 12.44 23.81 1.03
CA VAL A 288 12.81 22.60 1.76
C VAL A 288 12.49 21.37 0.90
N VAL A 289 13.38 20.39 0.92
CA VAL A 289 13.18 19.08 0.31
C VAL A 289 13.19 18.02 1.42
N ALA A 290 12.06 17.34 1.62
CA ALA A 290 11.90 16.25 2.56
C ALA A 290 11.98 14.90 1.86
N PHE A 291 12.64 13.92 2.48
CA PHE A 291 12.85 12.60 1.90
C PHE A 291 12.94 11.52 3.00
N ASP A 292 12.72 10.26 2.63
CA ASP A 292 12.82 9.12 3.55
C ASP A 292 14.27 8.91 4.00
N LEU A 293 14.48 8.39 5.21
CA LEU A 293 15.81 8.05 5.72
C LEU A 293 16.47 6.89 4.95
N HIS A 294 15.72 6.10 4.19
CA HIS A 294 16.28 5.01 3.40
C HIS A 294 17.24 5.55 2.31
N PRO A 295 18.55 5.22 2.36
CA PRO A 295 19.55 5.82 1.46
C PRO A 295 19.43 5.33 0.02
N GLU A 296 18.95 4.11 -0.18
CA GLU A 296 18.90 3.51 -1.52
C GLU A 296 17.66 3.85 -2.35
N TYR A 297 16.63 4.46 -1.76
CA TYR A 297 15.41 4.82 -2.48
C TYR A 297 15.71 5.81 -3.60
N LEU A 298 15.14 5.57 -4.78
CA LEU A 298 15.29 6.51 -5.91
C LEU A 298 14.74 7.90 -5.58
N ALA A 299 13.65 7.99 -4.80
CA ALA A 299 13.11 9.25 -4.30
C ALA A 299 14.10 10.01 -3.39
N THR A 300 14.84 9.29 -2.55
CA THR A 300 15.89 9.86 -1.68
C THR A 300 17.09 10.31 -2.49
N LYS A 301 17.54 9.48 -3.45
CA LYS A 301 18.64 9.84 -4.37
C LYS A 301 18.31 11.09 -5.19
N TYR A 302 17.08 11.18 -5.71
CA TYR A 302 16.58 12.39 -6.38
C TYR A 302 16.67 13.64 -5.48
N ALA A 303 16.21 13.53 -4.23
CA ALA A 303 16.29 14.64 -3.27
C ALA A 303 17.73 15.09 -3.04
N VAL A 304 18.65 14.15 -2.82
CA VAL A 304 20.08 14.42 -2.57
C VAL A 304 20.76 15.04 -3.79
N GLU A 305 20.48 14.54 -4.99
CA GLU A 305 20.99 15.09 -6.24
C GLU A 305 20.51 16.52 -6.46
N ARG A 306 19.22 16.79 -6.22
CA ARG A 306 18.61 18.12 -6.35
C ARG A 306 19.22 19.13 -5.37
N LEU A 307 19.42 18.73 -4.12
CA LEU A 307 20.09 19.55 -3.10
C LEU A 307 21.52 19.89 -3.51
N SER A 308 22.26 18.89 -4.02
CA SER A 308 23.64 19.05 -4.48
C SER A 308 23.78 19.94 -5.72
N ALA A 309 22.81 19.89 -6.65
CA ALA A 309 22.83 20.68 -7.87
C ALA A 309 22.63 22.18 -7.60
N ALA A 310 21.78 22.54 -6.63
CA ALA A 310 21.53 23.93 -6.28
C ALA A 310 22.77 24.63 -5.69
N ASP A 311 23.55 23.93 -4.86
CA ASP A 311 24.82 24.41 -4.33
C ASP A 311 25.81 24.76 -5.45
N SER A 312 25.86 23.94 -6.51
CA SER A 312 26.79 24.13 -7.63
C SER A 312 26.46 25.34 -8.51
N ARG A 313 25.20 25.80 -8.52
CA ARG A 313 24.73 26.93 -9.34
C ARG A 313 24.82 28.29 -8.65
N GLY A 314 25.23 28.33 -7.38
CA GLY A 314 25.25 29.56 -6.57
C GLY A 314 23.85 30.12 -6.27
N GLU A 315 22.81 29.30 -6.46
CA GLU A 315 21.44 29.61 -6.07
C GLU A 315 21.28 29.35 -4.57
N ARG A 316 20.25 29.95 -3.94
CA ARG A 316 19.94 29.63 -2.54
C ARG A 316 19.39 28.20 -2.51
N ALA A 317 20.25 27.24 -2.18
CA ALA A 317 19.88 25.83 -2.14
C ALA A 317 18.73 25.57 -1.15
N PRO A 318 17.74 24.75 -1.52
CA PRO A 318 16.74 24.32 -0.57
C PRO A 318 17.39 23.48 0.53
N ARG A 319 16.75 23.44 1.71
CA ARG A 319 17.25 22.64 2.83
C ARG A 319 16.77 21.20 2.71
N GLY A 320 17.67 20.22 2.92
CA GLY A 320 17.31 18.81 3.05
C GLY A 320 16.81 18.45 4.45
N VAL A 321 15.74 17.66 4.55
CA VAL A 321 15.23 17.08 5.80
C VAL A 321 14.94 15.59 5.60
N GLY A 322 15.74 14.73 6.24
CA GLY A 322 15.46 13.30 6.33
C GLY A 322 14.35 13.03 7.34
N VAL A 323 13.36 12.23 6.96
CA VAL A 323 12.18 11.93 7.77
C VAL A 323 12.02 10.42 7.93
N GLN A 324 11.80 9.98 9.17
CA GLN A 324 11.61 8.57 9.46
C GLN A 324 10.27 8.06 8.91
N HIS A 325 10.31 6.91 8.25
CA HIS A 325 9.19 6.33 7.50
C HIS A 325 7.90 6.16 8.33
N HIS A 326 7.99 5.50 9.47
CA HIS A 326 6.83 5.19 10.32
C HIS A 326 6.27 6.45 11.00
N HIS A 327 7.12 7.42 11.32
CA HIS A 327 6.72 8.72 11.81
C HIS A 327 5.93 9.49 10.74
N ALA A 328 6.38 9.47 9.49
CA ALA A 328 5.64 10.06 8.37
C ALA A 328 4.26 9.40 8.16
N HIS A 329 4.16 8.08 8.29
CA HIS A 329 2.87 7.37 8.27
C HIS A 329 1.91 7.89 9.35
N ILE A 330 2.38 8.06 10.59
CA ILE A 330 1.51 8.55 11.67
C ILE A 330 1.12 10.02 11.44
N VAL A 331 2.07 10.88 11.06
CA VAL A 331 1.81 12.31 10.87
C VAL A 331 0.89 12.57 9.68
N SER A 332 0.93 11.77 8.62
CA SER A 332 -0.05 11.89 7.53
C SER A 332 -1.48 11.60 8.01
N CYS A 333 -1.67 10.57 8.85
CA CYS A 333 -2.95 10.25 9.49
C CYS A 333 -3.44 11.39 10.40
N MET A 334 -2.54 11.92 11.25
CA MET A 334 -2.83 13.05 12.14
C MET A 334 -3.27 14.29 11.36
N THR A 335 -2.52 14.63 10.31
CA THR A 335 -2.75 15.82 9.47
C THR A 335 -4.12 15.78 8.83
N GLU A 336 -4.48 14.65 8.22
CA GLU A 336 -5.80 14.49 7.61
C GLU A 336 -6.94 14.60 8.62
N ASN A 337 -6.73 14.12 9.85
CA ASN A 337 -7.71 14.20 10.93
C ASN A 337 -7.68 15.54 11.69
N GLY A 338 -6.85 16.50 11.26
CA GLY A 338 -6.72 17.82 11.90
C GLY A 338 -6.21 17.76 13.34
N VAL A 339 -5.43 16.74 13.69
CA VAL A 339 -4.82 16.56 15.03
C VAL A 339 -3.37 16.97 14.98
N VAL A 340 -2.94 17.79 15.93
CA VAL A 340 -1.54 18.26 16.05
C VAL A 340 -0.92 17.87 17.39
N GLU A 341 -1.75 17.50 18.36
CA GLU A 341 -1.34 17.05 19.69
C GLU A 341 -0.67 15.68 19.63
N PRO A 342 0.17 15.32 20.63
CA PRO A 342 0.79 14.00 20.70
C PRO A 342 -0.24 12.86 20.72
N VAL A 343 0.05 11.81 19.96
CA VAL A 343 -0.78 10.60 19.84
C VAL A 343 0.02 9.34 20.16
N ILE A 344 -0.69 8.25 20.43
CA ILE A 344 -0.15 6.89 20.34
C ILE A 344 -0.23 6.48 18.86
N GLY A 345 0.91 6.48 18.18
CA GLY A 345 1.02 6.10 16.78
C GLY A 345 1.27 4.60 16.62
N VAL A 346 0.34 3.88 16.01
CA VAL A 346 0.52 2.47 15.62
C VAL A 346 0.88 2.42 14.13
N SER A 347 2.12 2.03 13.82
CA SER A 347 2.59 1.90 12.43
C SER A 347 2.86 0.44 12.09
N LEU A 348 1.91 -0.19 11.39
CA LEU A 348 2.03 -1.58 10.94
C LEU A 348 2.21 -1.61 9.42
N ASP A 349 3.35 -2.12 8.96
CA ASP A 349 3.74 -2.06 7.56
C ASP A 349 4.54 -3.29 7.09
N GLY A 350 4.83 -3.33 5.79
CA GLY A 350 5.72 -4.27 5.15
C GLY A 350 7.16 -4.07 5.59
N LEU A 351 7.85 -3.04 5.13
CA LEU A 351 9.22 -2.73 5.54
C LEU A 351 9.42 -1.21 5.46
N GLY A 352 9.99 -0.62 6.49
CA GLY A 352 10.52 0.74 6.43
C GLY A 352 11.88 0.83 7.12
N TYR A 353 12.71 1.79 6.71
CA TYR A 353 14.04 1.95 7.27
C TYR A 353 13.96 2.43 8.74
N GLY A 354 14.49 1.62 9.65
CA GLY A 354 14.56 1.94 11.07
C GLY A 354 15.67 2.92 11.39
N ALA A 355 15.48 3.72 12.44
CA ALA A 355 16.51 4.66 12.90
C ALA A 355 17.75 3.95 13.48
N ASP A 356 17.65 2.67 13.81
CA ASP A 356 18.70 1.81 14.33
C ASP A 356 19.34 0.92 13.24
N GLY A 357 19.04 1.18 11.96
CA GLY A 357 19.56 0.43 10.81
C GLY A 357 18.87 -0.91 10.54
N HIS A 358 17.90 -1.32 11.37
CA HIS A 358 17.06 -2.50 11.12
C HIS A 358 15.81 -2.16 10.30
N LEU A 359 15.12 -3.18 9.82
CA LEU A 359 13.89 -3.01 9.04
C LEU A 359 12.67 -3.02 9.95
N TRP A 360 11.99 -1.88 10.08
CA TRP A 360 10.80 -1.72 10.92
C TRP A 360 9.51 -2.08 10.16
N GLY A 361 8.42 -2.24 10.90
CA GLY A 361 7.08 -2.46 10.33
C GLY A 361 6.03 -2.96 11.34
N GLY A 362 6.34 -2.96 12.63
CA GLY A 362 5.44 -3.42 13.69
C GLY A 362 5.62 -2.55 14.93
N GLU A 363 5.43 -1.24 14.76
CA GLU A 363 5.92 -0.22 15.68
C GLU A 363 4.78 0.45 16.45
N LEU A 364 5.02 0.72 17.73
CA LEU A 364 4.24 1.63 18.54
C LEU A 364 5.10 2.83 18.92
N LEU A 365 4.62 4.02 18.56
CA LEU A 365 5.27 5.29 18.76
C LEU A 365 4.41 6.17 19.69
N VAL A 366 5.06 7.07 20.43
CA VAL A 366 4.42 8.27 20.97
C VAL A 366 4.98 9.45 20.20
N CYS A 367 4.15 10.17 19.44
CA CYS A 367 4.66 11.15 18.49
C CYS A 367 3.70 12.31 18.23
N ASP A 368 4.27 13.41 17.72
CA ASP A 368 3.60 14.54 17.11
C ASP A 368 4.31 14.93 15.80
N ALA A 369 4.01 16.08 15.19
CA ALA A 369 4.69 16.50 13.96
C ALA A 369 6.18 16.87 14.14
N LEU A 370 6.67 17.08 15.37
CA LEU A 370 8.04 17.52 15.69
C LEU A 370 8.97 16.36 16.06
N GLY A 371 8.43 15.24 16.54
CA GLY A 371 9.25 14.10 16.94
C GLY A 371 8.45 12.86 17.30
N PHE A 372 9.17 11.77 17.55
CA PHE A 372 8.60 10.49 17.95
C PHE A 372 9.52 9.77 18.92
N ARG A 373 8.91 9.06 19.88
CA ARG A 373 9.58 8.04 20.67
C ARG A 373 9.03 6.67 20.32
N ARG A 374 9.92 5.72 20.02
CA ARG A 374 9.54 4.30 19.85
C ARG A 374 9.35 3.67 21.24
N VAL A 375 8.13 3.21 21.54
CA VAL A 375 7.78 2.71 22.88
C VAL A 375 7.60 1.20 22.92
N ALA A 376 7.16 0.59 21.82
CA ALA A 376 7.09 -0.86 21.69
C ALA A 376 7.28 -1.30 20.25
N HIS A 377 7.71 -2.55 20.04
CA HIS A 377 7.79 -3.15 18.71
C HIS A 377 7.72 -4.69 18.74
N LEU A 378 7.40 -5.30 17.61
CA LEU A 378 7.60 -6.74 17.42
C LEU A 378 9.07 -7.10 17.53
N GLU A 379 9.41 -8.22 18.16
CA GLU A 379 10.81 -8.64 18.26
C GLU A 379 11.47 -8.75 16.87
N TYR A 380 12.78 -8.50 16.83
CA TYR A 380 13.55 -8.63 15.61
C TYR A 380 13.76 -10.09 15.23
N LEU A 381 13.27 -10.48 14.04
CA LEU A 381 13.47 -11.80 13.45
C LEU A 381 14.14 -11.70 12.07
N PRO A 382 14.93 -12.71 11.67
CA PRO A 382 15.69 -12.66 10.43
C PRO A 382 14.82 -12.82 9.17
N LEU A 383 15.21 -12.15 8.09
CA LEU A 383 14.70 -12.37 6.73
C LEU A 383 15.73 -13.12 5.88
N PRO A 384 15.78 -14.45 5.93
CA PRO A 384 16.82 -15.24 5.26
C PRO A 384 16.74 -15.12 3.73
N GLY A 385 17.68 -14.39 3.14
CA GLY A 385 17.73 -14.05 1.72
C GLY A 385 17.23 -12.63 1.39
N GLY A 386 16.99 -11.78 2.39
CA GLY A 386 16.55 -10.39 2.19
C GLY A 386 15.27 -10.31 1.36
N SER A 387 15.33 -9.63 0.21
CA SER A 387 14.19 -9.48 -0.71
C SER A 387 13.61 -10.80 -1.22
N LEU A 388 14.40 -11.89 -1.26
CA LEU A 388 13.88 -13.21 -1.62
C LEU A 388 12.87 -13.73 -0.57
N ALA A 389 13.08 -13.45 0.72
CA ALA A 389 12.16 -13.84 1.78
C ALA A 389 10.80 -13.12 1.68
N ILE A 390 10.79 -11.91 1.11
CA ILE A 390 9.55 -11.17 0.81
C ILE A 390 8.78 -11.88 -0.31
N ARG A 391 9.46 -12.29 -1.38
CA ARG A 391 8.82 -12.99 -2.52
C ARG A 391 8.45 -14.45 -2.21
N THR A 392 9.08 -15.04 -1.19
CA THR A 392 8.82 -16.42 -0.75
C THR A 392 8.49 -16.46 0.75
N PRO A 393 7.24 -16.16 1.14
CA PRO A 393 6.78 -16.24 2.53
C PRO A 393 7.14 -17.53 3.28
N ALA A 394 7.24 -18.67 2.59
CA ALA A 394 7.68 -19.93 3.19
C ALA A 394 9.10 -19.85 3.79
N ARG A 395 10.00 -19.06 3.19
CA ARG A 395 11.34 -18.78 3.74
C ARG A 395 11.27 -17.94 5.01
N THR A 396 10.38 -16.93 5.02
CA THR A 396 10.12 -16.10 6.22
C THR A 396 9.61 -16.98 7.36
N ALA A 397 8.64 -17.86 7.09
CA ALA A 397 8.12 -18.81 8.06
C ALA A 397 9.19 -19.74 8.64
N ALA A 398 9.97 -20.41 7.77
CA ALA A 398 11.05 -21.29 8.21
C ALA A 398 12.13 -20.53 9.01
N GLY A 399 12.51 -19.33 8.57
CA GLY A 399 13.50 -18.51 9.26
C GLY A 399 13.05 -18.06 10.65
N TRP A 400 11.79 -17.65 10.78
CA TRP A 400 11.22 -17.19 12.04
C TRP A 400 11.00 -18.35 13.02
N LEU A 401 10.52 -19.51 12.55
CA LEU A 401 10.44 -20.72 13.36
C LEU A 401 11.82 -21.15 13.87
N ALA A 402 12.84 -21.15 13.01
CA ALA A 402 14.19 -21.50 13.40
C ALA A 402 14.76 -20.55 14.46
N ALA A 403 14.57 -19.24 14.28
CA ALA A 403 15.07 -18.23 15.21
C ALA A 403 14.32 -18.22 16.56
N ALA A 404 12.99 -18.40 16.54
CA ALA A 404 12.16 -18.29 17.74
C ALA A 404 11.99 -19.60 18.52
N LEU A 405 11.98 -20.75 17.83
CA LEU A 405 11.66 -22.08 18.39
C LEU A 405 12.77 -23.12 18.17
N GLY A 406 13.79 -22.79 17.37
CA GLY A 406 14.88 -23.69 17.02
C GLY A 406 14.64 -24.50 15.74
N PRO A 407 15.69 -25.14 15.19
CA PRO A 407 15.66 -25.78 13.87
C PRO A 407 14.65 -26.94 13.76
N GLY A 408 14.32 -27.61 14.87
CA GLY A 408 13.32 -28.69 14.88
C GLY A 408 11.91 -28.23 14.49
N ALA A 409 11.57 -26.96 14.72
CA ALA A 409 10.27 -26.40 14.33
C ALA A 409 10.11 -26.30 12.80
N VAL A 410 11.21 -26.17 12.05
CA VAL A 410 11.17 -26.16 10.57
C VAL A 410 10.77 -27.54 10.04
N GLY A 411 11.33 -28.61 10.59
CA GLY A 411 10.93 -29.98 10.21
C GLY A 411 9.45 -30.28 10.49
N ARG A 412 8.92 -29.77 11.62
CA ARG A 412 7.49 -29.82 11.94
C ARG A 412 6.65 -29.08 10.90
N ALA A 413 7.05 -27.87 10.53
CA ALA A 413 6.33 -27.07 9.52
C ALA A 413 6.33 -27.72 8.14
N LEU A 414 7.45 -28.31 7.72
CA LEU A 414 7.54 -29.08 6.46
C LEU A 414 6.58 -30.29 6.50
N ALA A 415 6.53 -31.02 7.62
CA ALA A 415 5.59 -32.13 7.80
C ALA A 415 4.12 -31.68 7.80
N ALA A 416 3.85 -30.44 8.25
CA ALA A 416 2.53 -29.81 8.21
C ALA A 416 2.14 -29.21 6.85
N GLY A 417 3.01 -29.31 5.83
CA GLY A 417 2.70 -28.88 4.46
C GLY A 417 3.20 -27.48 4.09
N LEU A 418 4.16 -26.92 4.82
CA LEU A 418 4.84 -25.69 4.40
C LEU A 418 5.49 -25.89 3.01
N GLU A 419 5.14 -25.04 2.05
CA GLU A 419 5.62 -25.10 0.66
C GLU A 419 7.09 -24.64 0.55
N LEU A 420 8.03 -25.44 1.07
CA LEU A 420 9.47 -25.19 1.01
C LEU A 420 10.22 -26.52 0.76
N GLY A 421 11.15 -26.54 -0.19
CA GLY A 421 11.97 -27.73 -0.44
C GLY A 421 12.97 -27.98 0.69
N GLU A 422 13.30 -29.24 0.99
CA GLU A 422 14.24 -29.60 2.07
C GLU A 422 15.62 -28.93 1.92
N GLN A 423 16.16 -28.90 0.70
CA GLN A 423 17.43 -28.23 0.41
C GLN A 423 17.36 -26.72 0.68
N GLU A 424 16.21 -26.10 0.38
CA GLU A 424 16.01 -24.68 0.63
C GLU A 424 15.86 -24.40 2.13
N ALA A 425 15.19 -25.29 2.87
CA ALA A 425 15.10 -25.24 4.32
C ALA A 425 16.48 -25.29 4.98
N ASP A 426 17.38 -26.18 4.52
CA ASP A 426 18.76 -26.25 5.02
C ASP A 426 19.53 -24.94 4.78
N VAL A 427 19.35 -24.32 3.61
CA VAL A 427 19.94 -23.01 3.30
C VAL A 427 19.40 -21.94 4.25
N VAL A 428 18.08 -21.91 4.48
CA VAL A 428 17.45 -20.98 5.41
C VAL A 428 18.01 -21.16 6.83
N LEU A 429 18.11 -22.40 7.32
CA LEU A 429 18.67 -22.71 8.63
C LEU A 429 20.10 -22.18 8.78
N ARG A 430 20.96 -22.40 7.77
CA ARG A 430 22.33 -21.84 7.77
C ARG A 430 22.35 -20.32 7.74
N GLN A 431 21.46 -19.67 6.99
CA GLN A 431 21.40 -18.20 6.94
C GLN A 431 20.99 -17.61 8.29
N VAL A 432 20.04 -18.25 8.98
CA VAL A 432 19.65 -17.86 10.34
C VAL A 432 20.80 -18.05 11.32
N GLU A 433 21.48 -19.21 11.28
CA GLU A 433 22.61 -19.50 12.18
C GLU A 433 23.79 -18.54 11.98
N THR A 434 24.11 -18.20 10.74
CA THR A 434 25.29 -17.38 10.40
C THR A 434 25.00 -15.88 10.30
N GLY A 435 23.74 -15.47 10.24
CA GLY A 435 23.33 -14.09 9.94
C GLY A 435 23.60 -13.65 8.49
N LEU A 436 24.06 -14.54 7.61
CA LEU A 436 24.45 -14.20 6.24
C LEU A 436 23.24 -13.89 5.36
N ASN A 437 23.17 -12.67 4.82
CA ASN A 437 22.04 -12.19 4.01
C ASN A 437 20.69 -12.37 4.72
N ALA A 438 20.67 -12.22 6.05
CA ALA A 438 19.50 -12.38 6.89
C ALA A 438 19.25 -11.11 7.73
N PRO A 439 18.94 -9.95 7.09
CA PRO A 439 18.67 -8.73 7.82
C PRO A 439 17.51 -8.94 8.80
N LEU A 440 17.57 -8.27 9.95
CA LEU A 440 16.54 -8.37 10.98
C LEU A 440 15.38 -7.43 10.68
N THR A 441 14.17 -7.88 11.00
CA THR A 441 12.95 -7.09 10.86
C THR A 441 11.99 -7.24 12.03
N SER A 442 11.27 -6.17 12.36
CA SER A 442 10.12 -6.14 13.28
C SER A 442 8.79 -6.03 12.52
N SER A 443 8.75 -6.42 11.24
CA SER A 443 7.62 -6.20 10.35
C SER A 443 6.36 -6.99 10.71
N CYS A 444 5.23 -6.29 10.81
CA CYS A 444 3.92 -6.90 10.91
C CYS A 444 3.48 -7.51 9.57
N GLY A 445 3.79 -6.89 8.43
CA GLY A 445 3.52 -7.48 7.12
C GLY A 445 4.19 -8.85 6.94
N ARG A 446 5.44 -9.00 7.41
CA ARG A 446 6.17 -10.29 7.38
C ARG A 446 5.59 -11.32 8.37
N LEU A 447 5.02 -10.88 9.49
CA LEU A 447 4.25 -11.75 10.39
C LEU A 447 3.02 -12.34 9.67
N PHE A 448 2.27 -11.52 8.94
CA PHE A 448 1.14 -11.99 8.15
C PHE A 448 1.57 -12.95 7.03
N ASP A 449 2.65 -12.66 6.32
CA ASP A 449 3.22 -13.55 5.30
C ASP A 449 3.65 -14.90 5.90
N CYS A 450 4.35 -14.87 7.04
CA CYS A 450 4.76 -16.06 7.79
C CYS A 450 3.56 -16.96 8.14
N VAL A 451 2.52 -16.38 8.75
CA VAL A 451 1.34 -17.13 9.16
C VAL A 451 0.52 -17.62 7.96
N ALA A 452 0.42 -16.82 6.89
CA ALA A 452 -0.26 -17.25 5.65
C ALA A 452 0.44 -18.46 4.99
N ALA A 453 1.77 -18.50 5.04
CA ALA A 453 2.55 -19.65 4.56
C ALA A 453 2.34 -20.89 5.45
N LEU A 454 2.37 -20.73 6.78
CA LEU A 454 2.12 -21.82 7.73
C LEU A 454 0.68 -22.36 7.65
N ALA A 455 -0.27 -21.49 7.35
CA ALA A 455 -1.66 -21.87 7.09
C ALA A 455 -1.86 -22.61 5.76
N GLY A 456 -0.81 -22.76 4.92
CA GLY A 456 -0.89 -23.42 3.63
C GLY A 456 -1.60 -22.61 2.53
N LEU A 457 -1.72 -21.28 2.68
CA LEU A 457 -2.33 -20.43 1.65
C LEU A 457 -1.37 -20.12 0.52
N ARG A 458 -0.14 -19.70 0.87
CA ARG A 458 0.79 -19.12 -0.09
C ARG A 458 2.24 -19.24 0.35
N GLY A 459 3.02 -20.11 -0.32
CA GLY A 459 4.48 -20.20 -0.10
C GLY A 459 5.31 -19.16 -0.87
N SER A 460 4.79 -18.67 -2.00
CA SER A 460 5.42 -17.65 -2.86
C SER A 460 4.41 -16.65 -3.40
N ILE A 461 4.83 -15.39 -3.60
CA ILE A 461 3.96 -14.30 -4.04
C ILE A 461 4.36 -13.76 -5.41
N THR A 462 3.39 -13.17 -6.10
CA THR A 462 3.55 -12.55 -7.44
C THR A 462 3.30 -11.05 -7.42
N TYR A 463 2.79 -10.52 -6.31
CA TYR A 463 2.67 -9.09 -6.05
C TYR A 463 2.80 -8.85 -4.54
N GLU A 464 3.22 -7.64 -4.18
CA GLU A 464 3.44 -7.23 -2.79
C GLU A 464 2.15 -7.38 -1.95
N GLY A 465 2.28 -7.95 -0.75
CA GLY A 465 1.16 -8.17 0.17
C GLY A 465 0.24 -9.34 -0.16
N GLN A 466 0.47 -10.10 -1.24
CA GLN A 466 -0.46 -11.15 -1.70
C GLN A 466 -0.84 -12.17 -0.60
N ALA A 467 0.12 -12.67 0.17
CA ALA A 467 -0.15 -13.70 1.18
C ALA A 467 -0.98 -13.14 2.34
N ALA A 468 -0.64 -11.92 2.81
CA ALA A 468 -1.43 -11.20 3.81
C ALA A 468 -2.87 -10.91 3.33
N VAL A 469 -3.04 -10.47 2.07
CA VAL A 469 -4.36 -10.24 1.47
C VAL A 469 -5.16 -11.54 1.40
N GLU A 470 -4.59 -12.63 0.87
CA GLU A 470 -5.30 -13.92 0.80
C GLU A 470 -5.69 -14.46 2.18
N LEU A 471 -4.87 -14.22 3.22
CA LEU A 471 -5.21 -14.57 4.59
C LEU A 471 -6.40 -13.74 5.11
N GLU A 472 -6.46 -12.44 4.81
CA GLU A 472 -7.63 -11.61 5.12
C GLU A 472 -8.89 -12.13 4.43
N MET A 473 -8.80 -12.48 3.15
CA MET A 473 -9.96 -12.89 2.33
C MET A 473 -10.70 -14.11 2.89
N VAL A 474 -10.00 -14.98 3.62
CA VAL A 474 -10.58 -16.18 4.24
C VAL A 474 -10.93 -16.00 5.72
N SER A 475 -10.49 -14.92 6.36
CA SER A 475 -10.63 -14.68 7.80
C SER A 475 -11.98 -14.08 8.20
N ARG A 476 -12.35 -14.26 9.47
CA ARG A 476 -13.61 -13.79 10.08
C ARG A 476 -13.36 -13.19 11.49
N PRO A 477 -14.20 -12.26 11.96
CA PRO A 477 -14.11 -11.76 13.34
C PRO A 477 -14.56 -12.82 14.37
N GLY A 478 -14.23 -12.58 15.64
CA GLY A 478 -14.76 -13.36 16.78
C GLY A 478 -13.97 -14.63 17.16
N ALA A 479 -12.73 -14.76 16.69
CA ALA A 479 -11.84 -15.86 17.06
C ALA A 479 -11.06 -15.58 18.35
N ASP A 480 -10.62 -16.65 19.01
CA ASP A 480 -9.76 -16.58 20.20
C ASP A 480 -8.34 -16.11 19.86
N LEU A 481 -7.69 -15.46 20.83
CA LEU A 481 -6.33 -14.95 20.67
C LEU A 481 -5.30 -16.10 20.68
N TYR A 482 -4.17 -15.87 20.02
CA TYR A 482 -2.94 -16.62 20.24
C TYR A 482 -2.17 -16.02 21.45
N PRO A 483 -1.40 -16.85 22.18
CA PRO A 483 -0.56 -16.36 23.25
C PRO A 483 0.60 -15.54 22.68
N TYR A 484 1.03 -14.53 23.44
CA TYR A 484 2.26 -13.77 23.19
C TYR A 484 2.88 -13.39 24.52
N ALA A 485 4.16 -13.02 24.51
CA ALA A 485 4.84 -12.51 25.70
C ALA A 485 5.37 -11.10 25.44
N LEU A 486 5.53 -10.34 26.52
CA LEU A 486 6.11 -8.99 26.50
C LEU A 486 7.40 -9.03 27.29
N ASP A 487 8.45 -8.42 26.74
CA ASP A 487 9.77 -8.31 27.36
C ASP A 487 10.17 -6.82 27.46
N GLY A 488 10.61 -6.39 28.64
CA GLY A 488 10.90 -4.99 28.96
C GLY A 488 9.84 -4.29 29.83
N ASP A 489 10.09 -3.03 30.14
CA ASP A 489 9.22 -2.18 30.96
C ASP A 489 8.86 -0.88 30.22
N LEU A 490 7.57 -0.71 29.91
CA LEU A 490 7.06 0.45 29.20
C LEU A 490 7.12 1.73 30.04
N ASP A 491 6.93 1.61 31.36
CA ASP A 491 6.98 2.78 32.25
C ASP A 491 8.39 3.36 32.23
N ALA A 492 9.42 2.48 32.26
CA ALA A 492 10.81 2.87 32.06
C ALA A 492 11.07 3.50 30.69
N ALA A 493 10.40 3.08 29.61
CA ALA A 493 10.53 3.67 28.27
C ALA A 493 9.96 5.10 28.15
N LEU A 494 9.10 5.51 29.10
CA LEU A 494 8.47 6.83 29.13
C LEU A 494 9.05 7.78 30.20
N VAL A 495 9.98 7.31 31.05
CA VAL A 495 10.72 8.15 32.01
C VAL A 495 11.59 9.18 31.27
N GLY A 496 11.40 10.48 31.56
CA GLY A 496 12.19 11.58 30.96
C GLY A 496 11.41 12.58 30.09
N GLY A 497 10.07 12.46 30.03
CA GLY A 497 9.18 13.32 29.23
C GLY A 497 8.64 12.61 28.00
N LEU A 498 7.51 13.05 27.45
CA LEU A 498 6.75 12.33 26.40
C LEU A 498 7.47 12.28 25.04
N ILE A 499 8.21 13.35 24.69
CA ILE A 499 9.03 13.49 23.48
C ILE A 499 10.26 14.32 23.88
N GLY A 500 11.43 13.69 24.00
CA GLY A 500 12.68 14.34 24.38
C GLY A 500 13.33 15.11 23.23
N VAL A 501 14.38 15.90 23.51
CA VAL A 501 15.18 16.59 22.48
C VAL A 501 15.87 15.59 21.53
N ILE A 502 16.18 14.38 22.02
CA ILE A 502 16.81 13.27 21.28
C ILE A 502 15.78 12.53 20.38
N ASP A 503 14.48 12.66 20.70
CA ASP A 503 13.36 12.06 19.95
C ASP A 503 12.88 12.95 18.78
N ARG A 504 13.61 14.03 18.48
CA ARG A 504 13.29 15.01 17.43
C ARG A 504 14.35 14.92 16.32
N PRO A 505 14.21 13.99 15.36
CA PRO A 505 15.20 13.84 14.30
C PRO A 505 15.30 15.14 13.49
N GLY A 506 16.46 15.78 13.60
CA GLY A 506 16.85 16.99 12.87
C GLY A 506 18.27 16.90 12.35
N THR A 507 18.82 15.69 12.18
CA THR A 507 20.16 15.47 11.64
C THR A 507 20.21 15.95 10.20
N VAL A 508 20.89 17.08 10.03
CA VAL A 508 21.38 17.57 8.76
C VAL A 508 22.34 16.51 8.23
N VAL A 509 22.02 15.86 7.12
CA VAL A 509 23.04 15.12 6.36
C VAL A 509 23.86 16.16 5.61
N SER A 510 24.90 16.69 6.26
CA SER A 510 25.96 17.43 5.57
C SER A 510 26.92 16.40 4.98
N ARG A 511 27.29 16.53 3.70
CA ARG A 511 28.19 15.63 2.95
C ARG A 511 29.59 15.43 3.58
N ALA A 512 29.89 16.07 4.70
CA ALA A 512 31.17 15.97 5.38
C ALA A 512 31.35 14.68 6.19
N ASP A 513 30.27 14.04 6.64
CA ASP A 513 30.35 12.81 7.44
C ASP A 513 29.88 11.63 6.59
N GLY A 514 30.81 10.71 6.32
CA GLY A 514 30.49 9.43 5.66
C GLY A 514 29.52 8.58 6.47
N PRO A 515 29.14 7.38 5.99
CA PRO A 515 28.13 6.52 6.61
C PRO A 515 28.64 5.80 7.87
N GLY A 516 29.29 6.52 8.79
CA GLY A 516 29.91 5.98 9.99
C GLY A 516 30.12 6.99 11.13
N GLY A 517 29.42 8.13 11.13
CA GLY A 517 29.45 9.06 12.26
C GLY A 517 28.64 8.51 13.43
N GLU A 518 29.32 7.95 14.44
CA GLU A 518 28.71 7.58 15.72
C GLU A 518 28.02 8.80 16.34
N LEU A 519 26.75 8.64 16.70
CA LEU A 519 25.99 9.61 17.49
C LEU A 519 26.62 9.67 18.90
N GLU A 520 27.68 10.45 19.07
CA GLU A 520 28.24 10.74 20.39
C GLU A 520 27.30 11.68 21.15
N GLY A 521 26.54 11.11 22.09
CA GLY A 521 25.69 11.83 23.01
C GLY A 521 25.14 10.90 24.09
N GLY A 522 25.90 10.72 25.18
CA GLY A 522 25.50 9.89 26.31
C GLY A 522 24.21 10.39 26.98
N ALA A 523 23.15 9.59 26.87
CA ALA A 523 21.95 9.63 27.71
C ALA A 523 21.41 8.20 27.77
N THR A 524 20.89 7.77 28.93
CA THR A 524 20.42 6.41 29.21
C THR A 524 19.51 5.88 28.09
N ALA A 525 19.99 4.92 27.30
CA ALA A 525 19.21 4.28 26.24
C ALA A 525 18.04 3.53 26.88
N HIS A 526 16.83 4.07 26.74
CA HIS A 526 15.62 3.40 27.18
C HIS A 526 15.25 2.34 26.14
N GLU A 527 15.27 1.07 26.54
CA GLU A 527 14.89 -0.03 25.66
C GLU A 527 13.36 -0.06 25.48
N PRO A 528 12.85 -0.04 24.23
CA PRO A 528 11.41 -0.18 23.97
C PRO A 528 10.93 -1.58 24.36
N LEU A 529 9.64 -1.68 24.71
CA LEU A 529 8.99 -2.95 25.02
C LEU A 529 8.97 -3.86 23.78
N ARG A 530 9.40 -5.11 23.93
CA ARG A 530 9.48 -6.09 22.84
C ARG A 530 8.36 -7.11 22.94
N VAL A 531 7.61 -7.29 21.86
CA VAL A 531 6.61 -8.36 21.74
C VAL A 531 7.30 -9.62 21.25
N ARG A 532 7.39 -10.63 22.13
CA ARG A 532 7.99 -11.94 21.84
C ARG A 532 6.96 -12.83 21.13
N LEU A 533 7.29 -13.23 19.91
CA LEU A 533 6.45 -13.97 18.97
C LEU A 533 6.58 -15.49 19.11
N ALA A 534 7.59 -16.01 19.82
CA ALA A 534 7.75 -17.46 20.02
C ALA A 534 6.46 -18.17 20.49
N PRO A 535 5.70 -17.69 21.50
CA PRO A 535 4.45 -18.34 21.90
C PRO A 535 3.38 -18.34 20.80
N LEU A 536 3.31 -17.26 20.02
CA LEU A 536 2.37 -17.13 18.90
C LEU A 536 2.73 -18.11 17.79
N LEU A 537 4.00 -18.16 17.40
CA LEU A 537 4.49 -19.02 16.33
C LEU A 537 4.34 -20.50 16.68
N GLU A 538 4.59 -20.90 17.93
CA GLU A 538 4.36 -22.28 18.37
C GLU A 538 2.86 -22.65 18.28
N ALA A 539 1.96 -21.73 18.67
CA ALA A 539 0.52 -21.98 18.61
C ALA A 539 -0.01 -22.02 17.17
N VAL A 540 0.50 -21.18 16.27
CA VAL A 540 0.19 -21.22 14.84
C VAL A 540 0.68 -22.52 14.22
N LEU A 541 1.91 -22.95 14.53
CA LEU A 541 2.45 -24.21 14.05
C LEU A 541 1.62 -25.40 14.56
N ALA A 542 1.21 -25.40 15.82
CA ALA A 542 0.35 -26.44 16.37
C ALA A 542 -1.03 -26.49 15.69
N ASP A 543 -1.62 -25.34 15.35
CA ASP A 543 -2.86 -25.29 14.59
C ASP A 543 -2.66 -25.84 13.16
N ALA A 544 -1.54 -25.54 12.51
CA ALA A 544 -1.18 -26.09 11.20
C ALA A 544 -0.98 -27.62 11.25
N GLU A 545 -0.24 -28.14 12.24
CA GLU A 545 -0.05 -29.58 12.47
C GLU A 545 -1.38 -30.31 12.73
N ALA A 546 -2.33 -29.64 13.40
CA ALA A 546 -3.67 -30.16 13.65
C ALA A 546 -4.60 -30.06 12.43
N GLY A 547 -4.13 -29.56 11.28
CA GLY A 547 -4.91 -29.41 10.05
C GLY A 547 -6.05 -28.39 10.19
N ARG A 548 -5.89 -27.36 11.03
CA ARG A 548 -6.89 -26.29 11.17
C ARG A 548 -6.98 -25.49 9.86
N SER A 549 -8.19 -25.01 9.55
CA SER A 549 -8.41 -24.27 8.31
C SER A 549 -7.64 -22.94 8.31
N PRO A 550 -7.19 -22.47 7.13
CA PRO A 550 -6.58 -21.15 7.01
C PRO A 550 -7.46 -20.02 7.52
N ALA A 551 -8.77 -20.14 7.34
CA ALA A 551 -9.77 -19.23 7.87
C ALA A 551 -9.66 -19.09 9.40
N LEU A 552 -9.53 -20.18 10.14
CA LEU A 552 -9.40 -20.13 11.60
C LEU A 552 -8.07 -19.51 12.01
N ILE A 553 -6.95 -19.99 11.44
CA ILE A 553 -5.60 -19.51 11.77
C ILE A 553 -5.50 -17.99 11.50
N GLY A 554 -5.96 -17.56 10.33
CA GLY A 554 -6.02 -16.15 9.98
C GLY A 554 -6.90 -15.35 10.93
N SER A 555 -8.12 -15.81 11.23
CA SER A 555 -9.02 -15.13 12.17
C SER A 555 -8.40 -14.91 13.55
N ARG A 556 -7.73 -15.94 14.08
CA ARG A 556 -7.02 -15.87 15.36
C ARG A 556 -5.85 -14.89 15.30
N LEU A 557 -5.07 -14.86 14.21
CA LEU A 557 -4.00 -13.88 14.03
C LEU A 557 -4.54 -12.44 14.07
N HIS A 558 -5.58 -12.14 13.27
CA HIS A 558 -6.15 -10.79 13.22
C HIS A 558 -6.66 -10.35 14.59
N ALA A 559 -7.37 -11.23 15.31
CA ALA A 559 -7.82 -10.96 16.67
C ALA A 559 -6.64 -10.73 17.63
N THR A 560 -5.57 -11.52 17.50
CA THR A 560 -4.35 -11.40 18.32
C THR A 560 -3.66 -10.06 18.13
N VAL A 561 -3.47 -9.62 16.89
CA VAL A 561 -2.83 -8.33 16.61
C VAL A 561 -3.70 -7.19 17.15
N ALA A 562 -5.01 -7.19 16.91
CA ALA A 562 -5.92 -6.18 17.48
C ALA A 562 -5.89 -6.16 19.02
N GLY A 563 -5.90 -7.33 19.66
CA GLY A 563 -5.81 -7.46 21.12
C GLY A 563 -4.47 -6.99 21.69
N LEU A 564 -3.37 -7.30 21.00
CA LEU A 564 -2.03 -6.80 21.34
C LEU A 564 -1.98 -5.27 21.28
N LEU A 565 -2.50 -4.67 20.20
CA LEU A 565 -2.53 -3.21 20.06
C LEU A 565 -3.29 -2.54 21.20
N LEU A 566 -4.45 -3.10 21.59
CA LEU A 566 -5.22 -2.60 22.73
C LEU A 566 -4.45 -2.72 24.06
N ASP A 567 -3.78 -3.84 24.33
CA ASP A 567 -2.98 -4.00 25.55
C ASP A 567 -1.85 -2.96 25.61
N LEU A 568 -1.12 -2.80 24.50
CA LEU A 568 -0.02 -1.83 24.43
C LEU A 568 -0.53 -0.38 24.55
N ALA A 569 -1.61 -0.01 23.86
CA ALA A 569 -2.21 1.32 23.96
C ALA A 569 -2.68 1.63 25.39
N ARG A 570 -3.28 0.67 26.10
CA ARG A 570 -3.67 0.82 27.52
C ARG A 570 -2.47 1.08 28.42
N ARG A 571 -1.35 0.38 28.20
CA ARG A 571 -0.11 0.60 28.95
C ARG A 571 0.44 2.01 28.68
N VAL A 572 0.52 2.42 27.42
CA VAL A 572 0.98 3.78 27.06
C VAL A 572 0.06 4.84 27.67
N ARG A 573 -1.27 4.68 27.59
CA ARG A 573 -2.24 5.61 28.20
C ARG A 573 -2.05 5.73 29.70
N ARG A 574 -1.82 4.63 30.43
CA ARG A 574 -1.56 4.67 31.88
C ARG A 574 -0.31 5.47 32.23
N ALA A 575 0.73 5.35 31.43
CA ALA A 575 2.00 6.03 31.65
C ALA A 575 2.03 7.49 31.17
N SER A 576 1.31 7.81 30.09
CA SER A 576 1.39 9.11 29.39
C SER A 576 0.16 10.01 29.54
N GLY A 577 -1.00 9.43 29.84
CA GLY A 577 -2.30 10.11 29.78
C GLY A 577 -2.86 10.30 28.36
N ILE A 578 -2.16 9.86 27.30
CA ILE A 578 -2.62 10.04 25.91
C ILE A 578 -3.82 9.13 25.63
N GLY A 579 -4.94 9.75 25.23
CA GLY A 579 -6.20 9.07 24.89
C GLY A 579 -6.50 9.00 23.39
N VAL A 580 -5.57 9.39 22.53
CA VAL A 580 -5.72 9.42 21.07
C VAL A 580 -4.77 8.40 20.44
N VAL A 581 -5.28 7.55 19.54
CA VAL A 581 -4.52 6.53 18.83
C VAL A 581 -4.63 6.76 17.33
N ALA A 582 -3.50 6.82 16.62
CA ALA A 582 -3.47 6.90 15.15
C ALA A 582 -3.05 5.55 14.56
N LEU A 583 -3.85 4.99 13.67
CA LEU A 583 -3.55 3.73 12.97
C LEU A 583 -3.09 4.04 11.53
N SER A 584 -1.85 3.66 11.18
CA SER A 584 -1.28 3.88 9.85
C SER A 584 -0.27 2.80 9.44
N GLY A 585 0.15 2.81 8.18
CA GLY A 585 1.00 1.80 7.55
C GLY A 585 0.18 0.83 6.70
N GLY A 586 0.82 0.21 5.70
CA GLY A 586 0.16 -0.58 4.67
C GLY A 586 -0.66 -1.76 5.19
N VAL A 587 -0.36 -2.29 6.39
CA VAL A 587 -1.11 -3.40 6.98
C VAL A 587 -2.53 -2.97 7.38
N PHE A 588 -2.80 -1.69 7.69
CA PHE A 588 -4.16 -1.19 7.95
C PHE A 588 -5.01 -0.99 6.68
N GLN A 589 -4.51 -1.41 5.52
CA GLN A 589 -5.39 -1.66 4.37
C GLN A 589 -6.25 -2.93 4.58
N ASN A 590 -5.82 -3.81 5.48
CA ASN A 590 -6.58 -4.97 5.93
C ASN A 590 -7.84 -4.50 6.68
N ARG A 591 -9.00 -4.78 6.10
CA ARG A 591 -10.30 -4.32 6.61
C ARG A 591 -10.61 -4.96 7.95
N LEU A 592 -10.43 -6.28 8.04
CA LEU A 592 -10.71 -7.04 9.26
C LEU A 592 -9.86 -6.58 10.44
N LEU A 593 -8.54 -6.45 10.25
CA LEU A 593 -7.64 -5.98 11.30
C LEU A 593 -8.00 -4.56 11.73
N THR A 594 -8.29 -3.67 10.77
CA THR A 594 -8.56 -2.27 11.09
C THR A 594 -9.88 -2.13 11.85
N ASP A 595 -10.93 -2.83 11.44
CA ASP A 595 -12.22 -2.84 12.13
C ASP A 595 -12.08 -3.40 13.55
N LEU A 596 -11.43 -4.57 13.70
CA LEU A 596 -11.18 -5.16 15.03
C LEU A 596 -10.35 -4.24 15.93
N SER A 597 -9.32 -3.57 15.39
CA SER A 597 -8.47 -2.66 16.17
C SER A 597 -9.23 -1.41 16.59
N GLN A 598 -9.97 -0.79 15.64
CA GLN A 598 -10.74 0.41 15.89
C GLN A 598 -11.84 0.15 16.93
N ASP A 599 -12.65 -0.90 16.73
CA ASP A 599 -13.74 -1.27 17.63
C ASP A 599 -13.23 -1.53 19.06
N ALA A 600 -12.13 -2.29 19.17
CA ALA A 600 -11.54 -2.63 20.46
C ALA A 600 -10.99 -1.41 21.22
N LEU A 601 -10.38 -0.46 20.50
CA LEU A 601 -9.85 0.78 21.08
C LEU A 601 -10.96 1.76 21.46
N GLU A 602 -11.95 1.96 20.60
CA GLU A 602 -13.09 2.86 20.85
C GLU A 602 -13.96 2.36 22.01
N ALA A 603 -14.19 1.04 22.11
CA ALA A 603 -14.88 0.43 23.24
C ALA A 603 -14.13 0.66 24.58
N ASP A 604 -12.82 0.89 24.54
CA ASP A 604 -11.98 1.22 25.70
C ASP A 604 -11.82 2.73 25.94
N GLY A 605 -12.56 3.56 25.19
CA GLY A 605 -12.63 5.01 25.34
C GLY A 605 -11.48 5.78 24.67
N PHE A 606 -10.74 5.18 23.75
CA PHE A 606 -9.78 5.90 22.92
C PHE A 606 -10.49 6.66 21.79
N ARG A 607 -9.96 7.83 21.42
CA ARG A 607 -10.26 8.45 20.11
C ARG A 607 -9.33 7.83 19.07
N VAL A 608 -9.87 7.14 18.08
CA VAL A 608 -9.08 6.50 17.01
C VAL A 608 -9.06 7.38 15.76
N LEU A 609 -7.86 7.58 15.21
CA LEU A 609 -7.63 8.28 13.95
C LEU A 609 -7.27 7.25 12.88
N THR A 610 -7.94 7.33 11.73
CA THR A 610 -7.60 6.53 10.55
C THR A 610 -7.70 7.37 9.29
N HIS A 611 -6.93 6.98 8.29
CA HIS A 611 -6.87 7.56 6.94
C HIS A 611 -8.21 7.55 6.19
N ALA A 612 -8.48 8.54 5.33
CA ALA A 612 -9.68 8.67 4.49
C ALA A 612 -9.38 9.05 3.03
N LEU A 613 -8.98 10.29 2.76
CA LEU A 613 -8.56 10.88 1.48
C LEU A 613 -7.06 10.67 1.19
N VAL A 614 -6.28 10.27 2.19
CA VAL A 614 -4.88 9.86 2.06
C VAL A 614 -4.81 8.35 2.25
N PRO A 615 -4.04 7.60 1.46
CA PRO A 615 -3.85 6.18 1.71
C PRO A 615 -3.03 5.92 2.99
N ALA A 616 -3.40 4.88 3.74
CA ALA A 616 -2.60 4.42 4.89
C ALA A 616 -1.26 3.76 4.51
N ASN A 617 -1.11 3.38 3.24
CA ASN A 617 0.14 2.87 2.68
C ASN A 617 1.07 4.01 2.24
N ASP A 618 2.21 3.65 1.66
CA ASP A 618 3.25 4.57 1.20
C ASP A 618 2.78 5.71 0.27
N GLY A 619 1.64 5.55 -0.40
CA GLY A 619 1.02 6.61 -1.18
C GLY A 619 0.60 7.83 -0.36
N GLY A 620 0.52 7.71 0.97
CA GLY A 620 0.28 8.81 1.90
C GLY A 620 1.54 9.38 2.58
N LEU A 621 2.71 8.76 2.39
CA LEU A 621 3.93 9.08 3.14
C LEU A 621 4.41 10.51 2.91
N SER A 622 4.30 11.00 1.66
CA SER A 622 4.76 12.34 1.28
C SER A 622 4.04 13.47 2.01
N LEU A 623 2.78 13.28 2.43
CA LEU A 623 2.06 14.24 3.27
C LEU A 623 2.72 14.37 4.65
N GLY A 624 3.00 13.24 5.29
CA GLY A 624 3.64 13.21 6.60
C GLY A 624 5.02 13.84 6.57
N GLN A 625 5.82 13.51 5.55
CA GLN A 625 7.13 14.12 5.31
C GLN A 625 7.05 15.64 5.16
N ALA A 626 6.10 16.15 4.35
CA ALA A 626 5.93 17.58 4.15
C ALA A 626 5.57 18.29 5.47
N VAL A 627 4.66 17.73 6.26
CA VAL A 627 4.26 18.31 7.54
C VAL A 627 5.41 18.28 8.55
N ILE A 628 6.09 17.16 8.73
CA ILE A 628 7.24 17.04 9.63
C ILE A 628 8.33 18.05 9.26
N ALA A 629 8.67 18.15 7.98
CA ALA A 629 9.67 19.11 7.51
C ALA A 629 9.24 20.57 7.73
N GLY A 630 7.96 20.88 7.53
CA GLY A 630 7.40 22.21 7.73
C GLY A 630 7.41 22.66 9.20
N TYR A 631 6.97 21.80 10.12
CA TYR A 631 7.01 22.09 11.55
C TYR A 631 8.45 22.21 12.07
N ASN A 632 9.37 21.37 11.60
CA ASN A 632 10.80 21.50 11.90
C ASN A 632 11.40 22.82 11.39
N GLN A 633 10.98 23.28 10.22
CA GLN A 633 11.44 24.55 9.65
C GLN A 633 10.87 25.76 10.41
N ARG A 634 9.60 25.71 10.82
CA ARG A 634 8.97 26.76 11.65
C ARG A 634 9.66 26.88 13.00
N ARG A 635 9.85 25.76 13.70
CA ARG A 635 10.52 25.74 15.01
C ARG A 635 11.91 26.40 14.97
N ARG A 636 12.69 26.16 13.91
CA ARG A 636 14.00 26.80 13.73
C ARG A 636 13.93 28.30 13.47
N ARG A 637 12.86 28.80 12.84
CA ARG A 637 12.66 30.25 12.65
C ARG A 637 12.34 30.92 13.99
N ASP A 638 11.56 30.24 14.83
CA ASP A 638 11.14 30.76 16.14
C ASP A 638 12.24 30.63 17.21
N ASP A 639 13.09 29.60 17.10
CA ASP A 639 14.26 29.38 17.97
C ASP A 639 15.50 28.97 17.13
N PRO A 640 16.29 29.94 16.63
CA PRO A 640 17.45 29.67 15.78
C PRO A 640 18.59 28.92 16.49
N CYS A 641 18.55 28.83 17.82
CA CYS A 641 19.53 28.12 18.64
C CYS A 641 19.16 26.64 18.86
N ALA A 642 17.96 26.20 18.43
CA ALA A 642 17.44 24.83 18.54
C ALA A 642 17.48 24.08 17.20
#